data_AF-A0A818T4L8-F1
#
_entry.id   AF-A0A818T4L8-F1
#
_cell.length_a   1.000
_cell.length_b   1.000
_cell.length_c   1.000
_cell.angle_alpha   90.00
_cell.angle_beta   90.00
_cell.angle_gamma   90.00
#
_symmetry.space_group_name_H-M   'P 1'
#
loop_
_entity.id
_entity.type
_entity.pdbx_description
1 polymer ?
#
loop_
_entity_poly.entity_id
_entity_poly.type
_entity_poly.pdbx_seq_one_letter_code
_entity_poly.pdbx_strand_id
1 'polypeptide(L)'
;MAFSADAIERQAVCRHGFIGSLYDIRTDKLEGTNLFKKKLPEEFIDVSDIAHTSYELLSNNSQKETFDKMNIEANLKLSLMAGMVEISGSAKYMKQTKTDSRTIRVTYIYKVKTKQVQLHVSMAGLSDYFSDDALENPNATHVVTGIMWGANVAATFEQVVEDHEQLQTIEGSLSVVLKCLPISGDAKLNLENKDNSKFENLQISFSGDILINECPQSIKDVMNVLKSVPDRIKPLNEGKGQQLVFVLYPLKRMAEIFKHELQITRMIKEVSHLVVMRIENIFEDISKGKRKFNDFLNEIKPWEDYVSRVWLNEIDQKRTQLIGAELKTQRELSTLLQKIRGGKAEESEMERLLDNFDRENPCSSMPIERFLREKRNVTSKIGILKHFTSGKNLLKEITSIEDLLFNYYEQDVYLLHISEKWQIEDKANSLKQLRYFKNLMNSKKGVNDGESKDTTVNSAFIVIDYDLHGTDLEQDENKANKCCIYFAKHGKIKSKDYFKESLTKLSHDHISSILKENSILSEKDILKWHKDFMNEHPTGELTEDEFVDELKKLYKKYVVPADVVSTRHDNVLFLFDMFSGNPTKFCDYVWTAVDNDKSGTISFCEFMNVVALTSTGNGEKKRKRLPLIFHVMDRDKGAVNFQELVKFIEVVTELVQGENAVDTPYIRGIAKQMLEMNTKYVNDGKLSKEEFIN
;
A
#
# COMPACT_ATOMS: atom_id res chain seq x y z
N MET A 1 39.79 28.49 11.38
CA MET A 1 40.40 28.46 12.72
C MET A 1 40.24 27.05 13.25
N ALA A 2 41.33 26.36 13.57
CA ALA A 2 41.26 25.01 14.14
C ALA A 2 40.98 25.12 15.64
N PHE A 3 39.93 24.45 16.12
CA PHE A 3 39.70 24.26 17.54
C PHE A 3 40.92 23.60 18.18
N SER A 4 41.15 23.82 19.48
CA SER A 4 42.17 23.04 20.19
C SER A 4 41.85 21.55 19.99
N ALA A 5 42.87 20.72 19.74
CA ALA A 5 42.71 19.33 19.27
C ALA A 5 41.81 18.42 20.13
N ASP A 6 41.49 18.81 21.37
CA ASP A 6 40.63 18.04 22.30
C ASP A 6 39.16 18.52 22.36
N ALA A 7 38.76 19.61 21.68
CA ALA A 7 37.39 20.12 21.73
C ALA A 7 36.45 19.37 20.77
N ILE A 8 35.18 19.22 21.14
CA ILE A 8 34.15 18.60 20.30
C ILE A 8 32.98 19.56 20.04
N GLU A 9 32.42 19.51 18.85
CA GLU A 9 31.19 20.24 18.50
C GLU A 9 29.96 19.36 18.76
N ARG A 10 28.94 19.94 19.41
CA ARG A 10 27.69 19.24 19.75
C ARG A 10 26.50 20.13 19.43
N GLN A 11 25.56 19.67 18.61
CA GLN A 11 24.36 20.45 18.31
C GLN A 11 23.53 20.66 19.57
N ALA A 12 23.04 21.90 19.76
CA ALA A 12 22.30 22.29 20.94
C ALA A 12 20.93 21.60 21.02
N VAL A 13 20.22 21.46 19.88
CA VAL A 13 18.90 20.80 19.77
C VAL A 13 17.94 21.29 20.87
N CYS A 14 17.64 22.60 20.86
CA CYS A 14 16.79 23.28 21.86
C CYS A 14 17.32 23.30 23.31
N ARG A 15 18.52 22.79 23.59
CA ARG A 15 19.18 22.97 24.89
C ARG A 15 19.83 24.35 24.94
N HIS A 16 19.83 24.94 26.13
CA HIS A 16 20.37 26.28 26.36
C HIS A 16 21.49 26.23 27.40
N GLY A 17 22.67 26.74 27.04
CA GLY A 17 23.83 26.84 27.92
C GLY A 17 24.51 28.19 27.82
N PHE A 18 25.49 28.41 28.68
CA PHE A 18 26.35 29.59 28.66
C PHE A 18 27.81 29.15 28.66
N ILE A 19 28.72 30.07 28.37
CA ILE A 19 30.15 29.81 28.55
C ILE A 19 30.40 29.43 30.01
N GLY A 20 31.09 28.31 30.21
CA GLY A 20 31.34 27.71 31.52
C GLY A 20 30.28 26.71 31.99
N SER A 21 29.14 26.55 31.30
CA SER A 21 28.15 25.53 31.67
C SER A 21 28.77 24.13 31.62
N LEU A 22 28.55 23.34 32.67
CA LEU A 22 29.02 21.96 32.72
C LEU A 22 28.09 21.04 31.93
N TYR A 23 28.68 20.05 31.24
CA TYR A 23 27.98 19.13 30.36
C TYR A 23 28.43 17.68 30.61
N ASP A 24 27.49 16.73 30.52
CA ASP A 24 27.78 15.31 30.54
C ASP A 24 27.51 14.65 29.18
N ILE A 25 28.58 14.24 28.49
CA ILE A 25 28.49 13.48 27.24
C ILE A 25 27.87 12.08 27.41
N ARG A 26 27.91 11.52 28.63
CA ARG A 26 27.37 10.18 28.89
C ARG A 26 25.84 10.19 28.81
N THR A 27 25.23 11.29 29.26
CA THR A 27 23.78 11.47 29.32
C THR A 27 23.24 12.50 28.31
N ASP A 28 24.12 13.27 27.67
CA ASP A 28 23.84 14.43 26.82
C ASP A 28 23.02 15.53 27.52
N LYS A 29 23.38 15.86 28.77
CA LYS A 29 22.71 16.87 29.59
C LYS A 29 23.66 17.98 30.07
N LEU A 30 23.09 19.15 30.30
CA LEU A 30 23.73 20.27 31.01
C LEU A 30 23.43 20.13 32.51
N GLU A 31 24.45 20.23 33.36
CA GLU A 31 24.35 19.96 34.80
C GLU A 31 23.87 21.16 35.64
N GLY A 32 23.44 22.25 34.98
CA GLY A 32 22.92 23.47 35.64
C GLY A 32 23.93 24.27 36.48
N THR A 33 25.17 23.79 36.60
CA THR A 33 26.28 24.45 37.30
C THR A 33 27.25 25.09 36.30
N ASN A 34 28.04 26.06 36.76
CA ASN A 34 29.02 26.78 35.94
C ASN A 34 30.43 26.60 36.52
N LEU A 35 31.42 26.44 35.63
CA LEU A 35 32.83 26.37 35.98
C LEU A 35 33.32 27.65 36.67
N PHE A 36 32.77 28.81 36.32
CA PHE A 36 33.24 30.09 36.82
C PHE A 36 32.46 30.55 38.06
N LYS A 37 33.16 30.82 39.16
CA LYS A 37 32.59 31.33 40.42
C LYS A 37 32.18 32.80 40.39
N LYS A 38 32.61 33.54 39.37
CA LYS A 38 32.31 34.96 39.15
C LYS A 38 32.27 35.28 37.65
N LYS A 39 31.64 36.39 37.27
CA LYS A 39 31.55 36.84 35.87
C LYS A 39 32.94 37.02 35.27
N LEU A 40 33.15 36.48 34.06
CA LEU A 40 34.39 36.63 33.31
C LEU A 40 34.51 38.05 32.72
N PRO A 41 35.71 38.66 32.75
CA PRO A 41 36.06 39.81 31.93
C PRO A 41 35.91 39.54 30.43
N GLU A 42 35.61 40.58 29.65
CA GLU A 42 35.37 40.46 28.20
C GLU A 42 36.60 39.98 27.42
N GLU A 43 37.81 40.27 27.90
CA GLU A 43 39.08 39.84 27.28
C GLU A 43 39.25 38.31 27.16
N PHE A 44 38.55 37.53 27.99
CA PHE A 44 38.57 36.06 27.93
C PHE A 44 37.61 35.48 26.87
N ILE A 45 36.75 36.32 26.29
CA ILE A 45 35.68 35.90 25.39
C ILE A 45 35.86 36.57 24.03
N ASP A 46 36.09 35.78 22.99
CA ASP A 46 36.03 36.23 21.61
C ASP A 46 34.59 36.15 21.08
N VAL A 47 34.18 37.17 20.33
CA VAL A 47 32.90 37.23 19.63
C VAL A 47 33.16 37.54 18.16
N SER A 48 33.11 36.50 17.34
CA SER A 48 33.35 36.56 15.91
C SER A 48 32.03 36.58 15.11
N ASP A 49 31.94 37.42 14.08
CA ASP A 49 30.87 37.36 13.09
C ASP A 49 31.16 36.23 12.09
N ILE A 50 30.20 35.32 11.94
CA ILE A 50 30.29 34.13 11.07
C ILE A 50 29.05 34.02 10.19
N ALA A 51 28.46 35.16 9.80
CA ALA A 51 27.24 35.22 9.01
C ALA A 51 27.31 34.31 7.79
N HIS A 52 26.46 33.29 7.77
CA HIS A 52 26.39 32.32 6.67
C HIS A 52 24.99 31.75 6.58
N THR A 53 24.47 31.64 5.37
CA THR A 53 23.14 31.07 5.11
C THR A 53 23.28 29.89 4.16
N SER A 54 22.60 28.79 4.50
CA SER A 54 22.50 27.61 3.66
C SER A 54 21.12 26.97 3.78
N TYR A 55 20.87 25.92 3.01
CA TYR A 55 19.62 25.16 3.10
C TYR A 55 19.86 23.67 2.91
N GLU A 56 18.93 22.86 3.39
CA GLU A 56 18.85 21.43 3.15
C GLU A 56 17.43 21.08 2.69
N LEU A 57 17.32 20.13 1.77
CA LEU A 57 16.04 19.56 1.36
C LEU A 57 15.94 18.13 1.87
N LEU A 58 14.90 17.79 2.61
CA LEU A 58 14.64 16.44 3.11
C LEU A 58 13.50 15.78 2.35
N SER A 59 13.69 14.51 2.00
CA SER A 59 12.61 13.66 1.47
C SER A 59 11.76 13.03 2.58
N ASN A 60 12.17 13.21 3.84
CA ASN A 60 11.55 12.68 5.06
C ASN A 60 11.32 11.15 5.01
N ASN A 61 12.09 10.44 4.19
CA ASN A 61 12.01 8.98 4.08
C ASN A 61 12.69 8.29 5.26
N SER A 62 13.68 8.93 5.88
CA SER A 62 14.45 8.39 6.99
C SER A 62 14.80 9.48 7.99
N GLN A 63 14.78 9.14 9.29
CA GLN A 63 15.28 10.05 10.32
C GLN A 63 16.81 10.20 10.24
N LYS A 64 17.51 9.17 9.78
CA LYS A 64 18.96 9.20 9.56
C LYS A 64 19.34 10.29 8.56
N GLU A 65 18.60 10.42 7.45
CA GLU A 65 18.80 11.49 6.45
C GLU A 65 18.77 12.88 7.12
N THR A 66 17.79 13.10 7.99
CA THR A 66 17.65 14.36 8.73
C THR A 66 18.83 14.61 9.65
N PHE A 67 19.26 13.60 10.41
CA PHE A 67 20.42 13.73 11.31
C PHE A 67 21.73 13.99 10.55
N ASP A 68 21.94 13.31 9.44
CA ASP A 68 23.12 13.51 8.58
C ASP A 68 23.17 14.94 8.02
N LYS A 69 22.06 15.40 7.43
CA LYS A 69 21.97 16.77 6.89
C LYS A 69 22.02 17.86 7.96
N MET A 70 21.68 17.54 9.21
CA MET A 70 21.83 18.44 10.34
C MET A 70 23.21 18.35 11.01
N ASN A 71 24.15 17.59 10.43
CA ASN A 71 25.52 17.36 10.92
C ASN A 71 25.55 16.80 12.36
N ILE A 72 24.54 16.00 12.73
CA ILE A 72 24.48 15.36 14.04
C ILE A 72 25.49 14.22 14.09
N GLU A 73 26.45 14.30 15.00
CA GLU A 73 27.47 13.27 15.16
C GLU A 73 26.91 11.98 15.80
N ALA A 74 27.61 10.86 15.60
CA ALA A 74 27.18 9.52 15.98
C ALA A 74 26.69 9.40 17.44
N ASN A 75 27.44 9.95 18.40
CA ASN A 75 27.03 9.89 19.81
C ASN A 75 25.74 10.66 20.07
N LEU A 76 25.58 11.86 19.51
CA LEU A 76 24.34 12.62 19.68
C LEU A 76 23.17 11.95 18.96
N LYS A 77 23.39 11.34 17.77
CA LYS A 77 22.37 10.53 17.09
C LYS A 77 21.82 9.44 18.00
N LEU A 78 22.70 8.65 18.61
CA LEU A 78 22.29 7.58 19.52
C LEU A 78 21.45 8.11 20.68
N SER A 79 21.84 9.24 21.25
CA SER A 79 21.09 9.88 22.34
C SER A 79 19.73 10.39 21.90
N LEU A 80 19.61 10.94 20.69
CA LEU A 80 18.33 11.38 20.13
C LEU A 80 17.41 10.19 19.84
N MET A 81 17.94 9.11 19.29
CA MET A 81 17.19 7.89 18.96
C MET A 81 16.73 7.15 20.21
N ALA A 82 17.59 7.06 21.23
CA ALA A 82 17.29 6.50 22.54
C ALA A 82 16.40 7.41 23.42
N GLY A 83 16.05 8.62 22.95
CA GLY A 83 15.20 9.56 23.68
C GLY A 83 15.87 10.20 24.91
N MET A 84 17.20 10.23 24.97
CA MET A 84 17.98 10.90 26.02
C MET A 84 17.97 12.43 25.87
N VAL A 85 17.89 12.91 24.63
CA VAL A 85 17.74 14.33 24.28
C VAL A 85 16.35 14.55 23.69
N GLU A 86 15.60 15.47 24.30
CA GLU A 86 14.26 15.78 23.84
C GLU A 86 14.30 16.65 22.58
N ILE A 87 13.88 16.09 21.45
CA ILE A 87 13.53 16.87 20.27
C ILE A 87 12.10 17.39 20.46
N SER A 88 11.98 18.67 20.80
CA SER A 88 10.73 19.42 20.93
C SER A 88 10.88 20.83 20.34
N GLY A 89 9.83 21.66 20.46
CA GLY A 89 9.89 23.06 20.03
C GLY A 89 10.32 23.25 18.57
N SER A 90 11.34 24.11 18.35
CA SER A 90 11.86 24.46 17.03
C SER A 90 12.52 23.30 16.29
N ALA A 91 13.02 22.29 17.00
CA ALA A 91 13.67 21.12 16.42
C ALA A 91 12.68 20.00 16.02
N LYS A 92 11.36 20.19 16.19
CA LYS A 92 10.33 19.15 15.95
C LYS A 92 10.42 18.49 14.57
N TYR A 93 10.86 19.21 13.55
CA TYR A 93 11.07 18.68 12.20
C TYR A 93 12.07 17.50 12.16
N MET A 94 12.99 17.40 13.12
CA MET A 94 13.97 16.31 13.19
C MET A 94 13.36 14.93 13.49
N LYS A 95 12.11 14.88 13.99
CA LYS A 95 11.34 13.64 14.19
C LYS A 95 10.32 13.37 13.07
N GLN A 96 10.17 14.29 12.11
CA GLN A 96 9.19 14.15 11.04
C GLN A 96 9.73 13.24 9.93
N THR A 97 9.13 12.05 9.81
CA THR A 97 9.31 11.11 8.69
C THR A 97 7.95 10.79 8.08
N LYS A 98 7.88 10.32 6.83
CA LYS A 98 6.63 9.88 6.20
C LYS A 98 5.89 8.88 7.11
N THR A 99 4.59 9.10 7.29
CA THR A 99 3.73 8.30 8.18
C THR A 99 3.04 7.15 7.47
N ASP A 100 2.95 7.22 6.14
CA ASP A 100 2.26 6.30 5.24
C ASP A 100 2.92 6.38 3.85
N SER A 101 2.57 5.47 2.94
CA SER A 101 3.16 5.37 1.60
C SER A 101 2.50 6.28 0.55
N ARG A 102 1.32 6.84 0.84
CA ARG A 102 0.54 7.67 -0.10
C ARG A 102 0.78 9.17 0.06
N THR A 103 1.48 9.58 1.11
CA THR A 103 1.77 10.97 1.38
C THR A 103 3.16 11.34 0.85
N ILE A 104 3.19 12.32 -0.05
CA ILE A 104 4.43 13.05 -0.31
C ILE A 104 4.72 13.95 0.90
N ARG A 105 5.98 13.99 1.33
CA ARG A 105 6.45 14.86 2.41
C ARG A 105 7.84 15.34 2.05
N VAL A 106 8.02 16.64 1.97
CA VAL A 106 9.31 17.28 1.69
C VAL A 106 9.52 18.41 2.69
N THR A 107 10.66 18.45 3.38
CA THR A 107 11.00 19.53 4.31
C THR A 107 12.15 20.37 3.73
N TYR A 108 11.94 21.68 3.61
CA TYR A 108 12.98 22.66 3.31
C TYR A 108 13.50 23.26 4.62
N ILE A 109 14.76 23.01 4.96
CA ILE A 109 15.42 23.55 6.15
C ILE A 109 16.31 24.70 5.71
N TYR A 110 16.00 25.91 6.15
CA TYR A 110 16.81 27.11 6.01
C TYR A 110 17.66 27.31 7.25
N LYS A 111 18.98 27.43 7.07
CA LYS A 111 19.97 27.54 8.15
C LYS A 111 20.66 28.89 8.05
N VAL A 112 20.60 29.66 9.13
CA VAL A 112 21.31 30.93 9.26
C VAL A 112 22.27 30.83 10.43
N LYS A 113 23.56 31.05 10.20
CA LYS A 113 24.58 31.30 11.23
C LYS A 113 24.82 32.80 11.32
N THR A 114 25.13 33.30 12.50
CA THR A 114 25.31 34.74 12.76
C THR A 114 26.63 35.01 13.47
N LYS A 115 26.79 34.52 14.70
CA LYS A 115 27.93 34.83 15.56
C LYS A 115 28.47 33.58 16.24
N GLN A 116 29.74 33.60 16.56
CA GLN A 116 30.41 32.61 17.38
C GLN A 116 30.96 33.30 18.62
N VAL A 117 30.65 32.75 19.79
CA VAL A 117 31.21 33.17 21.08
C VAL A 117 32.17 32.07 21.54
N GLN A 118 33.41 32.40 21.87
CA GLN A 118 34.44 31.44 22.21
C GLN A 118 35.29 31.90 23.40
N LEU A 119 35.58 30.99 24.32
CA LEU A 119 36.47 31.19 25.47
C LEU A 119 37.92 30.96 25.06
N HIS A 120 38.81 31.86 25.48
CA HIS A 120 40.26 31.68 25.41
C HIS A 120 40.77 30.78 26.53
N VAL A 121 40.63 29.46 26.35
CA VAL A 121 40.93 28.43 27.37
C VAL A 121 42.36 28.51 27.92
N SER A 122 43.34 28.97 27.13
CA SER A 122 44.75 29.04 27.52
C SER A 122 45.23 30.44 27.94
N MET A 123 44.32 31.39 28.12
CA MET A 123 44.70 32.75 28.53
C MET A 123 45.11 32.80 30.01
N ALA A 124 46.20 33.51 30.30
CA ALA A 124 46.70 33.67 31.67
C ALA A 124 45.66 34.37 32.57
N GLY A 125 45.58 33.96 33.85
CA GLY A 125 44.66 34.53 34.84
C GLY A 125 43.23 33.96 34.80
N LEU A 126 42.88 33.14 33.80
CA LEU A 126 41.57 32.50 33.70
C LEU A 126 41.30 31.53 34.88
N SER A 127 42.36 30.93 35.44
CA SER A 127 42.34 30.04 36.62
C SER A 127 41.62 30.63 37.83
N ASP A 128 41.77 31.93 38.04
CA ASP A 128 41.32 32.61 39.26
C ASP A 128 39.79 32.68 39.34
N TYR A 129 39.12 32.37 38.24
CA TYR A 129 37.68 32.36 38.09
C TYR A 129 37.08 30.98 38.35
N PHE A 130 37.89 29.92 38.51
CA PHE A 130 37.37 28.56 38.56
C PHE A 130 36.79 28.23 39.93
N SER A 131 35.78 27.36 39.90
CA SER A 131 35.20 26.68 41.05
C SER A 131 35.77 25.26 41.13
N ASP A 132 36.41 24.94 42.24
CA ASP A 132 36.95 23.60 42.49
C ASP A 132 35.81 22.56 42.55
N ASP A 133 34.69 22.90 43.21
CA ASP A 133 33.49 22.06 43.23
C ASP A 133 32.96 21.74 41.81
N ALA A 134 33.03 22.71 40.88
CA ALA A 134 32.63 22.49 39.48
C ALA A 134 33.63 21.61 38.72
N LEU A 135 34.93 21.75 39.00
CA LEU A 135 35.98 20.86 38.49
C LEU A 135 35.92 19.45 39.06
N GLU A 136 35.35 19.26 40.24
CA GLU A 136 35.19 17.94 40.88
C GLU A 136 33.80 17.34 40.68
N ASN A 137 32.90 18.02 39.97
CA ASN A 137 31.54 17.52 39.75
C ASN A 137 31.55 16.15 39.04
N PRO A 138 31.08 15.06 39.71
CA PRO A 138 31.10 13.69 39.16
C PRO A 138 30.13 13.48 38.01
N ASN A 139 29.13 14.35 37.90
CA ASN A 139 28.10 14.29 36.88
C ASN A 139 28.47 15.09 35.64
N ALA A 140 29.61 15.80 35.61
CA ALA A 140 30.07 16.49 34.43
C ALA A 140 31.25 15.76 33.76
N THR A 141 31.41 15.92 32.45
CA THR A 141 32.60 15.44 31.71
C THR A 141 33.27 16.55 30.91
N HIS A 142 32.49 17.54 30.46
CA HIS A 142 32.94 18.65 29.64
C HIS A 142 32.41 19.98 30.15
N VAL A 143 32.99 21.07 29.66
CA VAL A 143 32.52 22.44 29.85
C VAL A 143 32.27 23.10 28.50
N VAL A 144 31.21 23.90 28.41
CA VAL A 144 30.90 24.72 27.23
C VAL A 144 31.92 25.85 27.15
N THR A 145 32.79 25.80 26.16
CA THR A 145 33.81 26.82 25.90
C THR A 145 33.50 27.67 24.67
N GLY A 146 32.52 27.26 23.86
CA GLY A 146 32.07 28.05 22.74
C GLY A 146 30.62 27.78 22.39
N ILE A 147 29.97 28.75 21.76
CA ILE A 147 28.59 28.67 21.30
C ILE A 147 28.51 29.32 19.93
N MET A 148 28.05 28.56 18.94
CA MET A 148 27.69 29.06 17.63
C MET A 148 26.20 29.38 17.60
N TRP A 149 25.87 30.59 17.17
CA TRP A 149 24.55 31.17 17.18
C TRP A 149 23.98 31.32 15.77
N GLY A 150 22.65 31.37 15.70
CA GLY A 150 21.92 31.52 14.45
C GLY A 150 20.45 31.11 14.57
N ALA A 151 19.85 30.61 13.51
CA ALA A 151 18.50 30.06 13.52
C ALA A 151 18.35 28.99 12.44
N ASN A 152 17.70 27.90 12.78
CA ASN A 152 17.21 26.92 11.82
C ASN A 152 15.69 27.04 11.70
N VAL A 153 15.22 27.00 10.46
CA VAL A 153 13.82 27.17 10.11
C VAL A 153 13.43 26.10 9.11
N ALA A 154 12.40 25.31 9.40
CA ALA A 154 11.92 24.23 8.56
C ALA A 154 10.48 24.52 8.10
N ALA A 155 10.27 24.43 6.78
CA ALA A 155 8.96 24.37 6.17
C ALA A 155 8.74 22.95 5.62
N THR A 156 7.74 22.24 6.14
CA THR A 156 7.38 20.88 5.73
C THR A 156 6.12 20.94 4.88
N PHE A 157 6.20 20.37 3.68
CA PHE A 157 5.16 20.35 2.67
C PHE A 157 4.63 18.93 2.53
N GLU A 158 3.32 18.75 2.63
CA GLU A 158 2.66 17.44 2.65
C GLU A 158 1.45 17.40 1.73
N GLN A 159 1.28 16.30 1.00
CA GLN A 159 0.10 16.08 0.16
C GLN A 159 -0.15 14.58 0.03
N VAL A 160 -1.40 14.19 0.27
CA VAL A 160 -1.86 12.81 0.05
C VAL A 160 -2.18 12.63 -1.43
N VAL A 161 -1.71 11.53 -2.01
CA VAL A 161 -1.90 11.22 -3.43
C VAL A 161 -2.74 9.95 -3.55
N GLU A 162 -3.74 9.98 -4.42
CA GLU A 162 -4.63 8.83 -4.67
C GLU A 162 -3.95 7.75 -5.50
N ASP A 163 -3.21 8.17 -6.53
CA ASP A 163 -2.48 7.31 -7.45
C ASP A 163 -0.99 7.25 -7.10
N HIS A 164 -0.51 6.05 -6.77
CA HIS A 164 0.88 5.81 -6.40
C HIS A 164 1.86 6.16 -7.55
N GLU A 165 1.44 6.11 -8.81
CA GLU A 165 2.29 6.48 -9.96
C GLU A 165 2.63 7.97 -9.97
N GLN A 166 1.78 8.81 -9.37
CA GLN A 166 1.98 10.25 -9.33
C GLN A 166 2.94 10.70 -8.22
N LEU A 167 3.20 9.87 -7.21
CA LEU A 167 4.02 10.21 -6.04
C LEU A 167 5.40 10.76 -6.42
N GLN A 168 6.14 10.01 -7.24
CA GLN A 168 7.50 10.41 -7.66
C GLN A 168 7.49 11.67 -8.50
N THR A 169 6.47 11.85 -9.34
CA THR A 169 6.32 13.02 -10.20
C THR A 169 6.05 14.29 -9.39
N ILE A 170 5.14 14.23 -8.42
CA ILE A 170 4.80 15.38 -7.57
C ILE A 170 5.96 15.69 -6.62
N GLU A 171 6.55 14.68 -5.97
CA GLU A 171 7.72 14.85 -5.08
C GLU A 171 8.92 15.46 -5.85
N GLY A 172 9.19 14.97 -7.06
CA GLY A 172 10.25 15.48 -7.93
C GLY A 172 10.00 16.92 -8.36
N SER A 173 8.77 17.24 -8.77
CA SER A 173 8.38 18.60 -9.17
C SER A 173 8.49 19.59 -8.01
N LEU A 174 7.99 19.21 -6.82
CA LEU A 174 8.08 20.02 -5.61
C LEU A 174 9.55 20.25 -5.22
N SER A 175 10.38 19.22 -5.28
CA SER A 175 11.82 19.32 -4.97
C SER A 175 12.54 20.31 -5.89
N VAL A 176 12.19 20.36 -7.17
CA VAL A 176 12.76 21.35 -8.12
C VAL A 176 12.33 22.76 -7.74
N VAL A 177 11.05 22.98 -7.45
CA VAL A 177 10.52 24.30 -7.04
C VAL A 177 11.20 24.79 -5.77
N LEU A 178 11.34 23.92 -4.76
CA LEU A 178 11.93 24.29 -3.47
C LEU A 178 13.43 24.59 -3.57
N LYS A 179 14.17 23.90 -4.45
CA LYS A 179 15.59 24.21 -4.73
C LYS A 179 15.79 25.60 -5.34
N CYS A 180 14.78 26.14 -6.01
CA CYS A 180 14.84 27.47 -6.60
C CYS A 180 14.47 28.59 -5.62
N LEU A 181 14.09 28.27 -4.37
CA LEU A 181 13.82 29.30 -3.35
C LEU A 181 15.08 30.15 -3.10
N PRO A 182 14.95 31.49 -3.06
CA PRO A 182 16.09 32.38 -2.88
C PRO A 182 16.69 32.20 -1.48
N ILE A 183 18.01 31.99 -1.44
CA ILE A 183 18.79 31.85 -0.19
C ILE A 183 19.37 33.21 0.23
N SER A 184 19.54 34.14 -0.73
CA SER A 184 19.78 35.57 -0.53
C SER A 184 19.72 36.26 -1.90
N GLY A 185 18.90 37.30 -2.07
CA GLY A 185 18.84 38.13 -3.29
C GLY A 185 17.56 38.01 -4.14
N ASP A 186 17.34 39.04 -4.98
CA ASP A 186 16.20 39.29 -5.88
C ASP A 186 16.08 38.30 -7.05
N ALA A 187 16.23 37.00 -6.79
CA ALA A 187 15.88 35.99 -7.78
C ALA A 187 14.37 36.08 -8.05
N LYS A 188 14.00 36.62 -9.22
CA LYS A 188 12.64 36.55 -9.75
C LYS A 188 12.32 35.09 -10.04
N LEU A 189 11.73 34.43 -9.06
CA LEU A 189 11.06 33.16 -9.26
C LEU A 189 9.85 33.37 -10.16
N ASN A 190 9.97 33.03 -11.44
CA ASN A 190 8.82 32.82 -12.31
C ASN A 190 8.14 31.50 -11.92
N LEU A 191 7.37 31.54 -10.82
CA LEU A 191 6.46 30.46 -10.41
C LEU A 191 5.27 30.28 -11.37
N GLU A 192 5.14 31.13 -12.39
CA GLU A 192 3.95 31.20 -13.24
C GLU A 192 3.89 30.14 -14.35
N ASN A 193 4.92 29.32 -14.60
CA ASN A 193 4.98 28.56 -15.87
C ASN A 193 5.18 27.04 -15.83
N LYS A 194 5.05 26.33 -14.71
CA LYS A 194 4.82 24.86 -14.75
C LYS A 194 3.94 24.39 -13.58
N ASP A 195 2.71 24.00 -13.90
CA ASP A 195 1.84 23.12 -13.09
C ASP A 195 1.49 23.54 -11.64
N ASN A 196 0.97 24.75 -11.43
CA ASN A 196 0.38 25.10 -10.11
C ASN A 196 -0.75 24.15 -9.68
N SER A 197 -1.43 23.49 -10.63
CA SER A 197 -2.47 22.51 -10.33
C SER A 197 -1.96 21.27 -9.57
N LYS A 198 -0.67 20.95 -9.67
CA LYS A 198 -0.09 19.77 -8.98
C LYS A 198 0.03 19.94 -7.47
N PHE A 199 -0.05 21.17 -6.97
CA PHE A 199 0.16 21.51 -5.55
C PHE A 199 -1.09 22.08 -4.87
N GLU A 200 -2.29 21.90 -5.44
CA GLU A 200 -3.53 22.50 -4.92
C GLU A 200 -3.89 22.02 -3.50
N ASN A 201 -3.49 20.81 -3.12
CA ASN A 201 -3.79 20.20 -1.82
C ASN A 201 -2.58 20.13 -0.87
N LEU A 202 -1.59 21.01 -1.08
CA LEU A 202 -0.36 21.04 -0.29
C LEU A 202 -0.63 21.62 1.10
N GLN A 203 -0.47 20.80 2.13
CA GLN A 203 -0.46 21.24 3.52
C GLN A 203 0.95 21.68 3.91
N ILE A 204 1.07 22.87 4.49
CA ILE A 204 2.35 23.44 4.92
C ILE A 204 2.36 23.55 6.43
N SER A 205 3.39 22.98 7.06
CA SER A 205 3.69 23.20 8.46
C SER A 205 5.06 23.84 8.62
N PHE A 206 5.20 24.66 9.66
CA PHE A 206 6.42 25.41 9.93
C PHE A 206 6.94 25.10 11.33
N SER A 207 8.25 24.94 11.48
CA SER A 207 8.93 24.70 12.75
C SER A 207 10.29 25.37 12.71
N GLY A 208 10.63 26.20 13.70
CA GLY A 208 11.91 26.88 13.66
C GLY A 208 12.20 27.78 14.87
N ASP A 209 13.42 28.28 14.89
CA ASP A 209 14.01 29.08 15.97
C ASP A 209 13.51 30.55 16.01
N ILE A 210 12.56 30.89 15.12
CA ILE A 210 11.94 32.21 15.03
C ILE A 210 10.44 32.14 15.26
N LEU A 211 9.88 33.22 15.80
CA LEU A 211 8.45 33.39 15.90
C LEU A 211 7.89 33.92 14.57
N ILE A 212 6.84 33.27 14.09
CA ILE A 212 6.00 33.71 12.97
C ILE A 212 4.58 33.93 13.48
N ASN A 213 3.89 34.94 12.96
CA ASN A 213 2.54 35.29 13.41
C ASN A 213 1.49 34.35 12.83
N GLU A 214 1.66 33.98 11.56
CA GLU A 214 0.74 33.14 10.81
C GLU A 214 1.53 32.06 10.09
N CYS A 215 0.99 30.84 10.08
CA CYS A 215 1.61 29.73 9.37
C CYS A 215 1.44 29.93 7.86
N PRO A 216 2.51 29.85 7.05
CA PRO A 216 2.42 30.02 5.61
C PRO A 216 1.47 28.99 5.00
N GLN A 217 0.65 29.41 4.03
CA GLN A 217 -0.33 28.54 3.35
C GLN A 217 0.06 28.24 1.89
N SER A 218 1.07 28.93 1.36
CA SER A 218 1.60 28.70 0.02
C SER A 218 3.14 28.72 -0.01
N ILE A 219 3.73 28.17 -1.08
CA ILE A 219 5.19 28.25 -1.32
C ILE A 219 5.66 29.71 -1.38
N LYS A 220 4.82 30.63 -1.90
CA LYS A 220 5.11 32.07 -1.92
C LYS A 220 5.15 32.65 -0.51
N ASP A 221 4.26 32.23 0.38
CA ASP A 221 4.28 32.67 1.78
C ASP A 221 5.53 32.16 2.49
N VAL A 222 5.93 30.90 2.25
CA VAL A 222 7.18 30.35 2.77
C VAL A 222 8.35 31.23 2.32
N MET A 223 8.43 31.60 1.04
CA MET A 223 9.47 32.49 0.53
C MET A 223 9.51 33.85 1.27
N ASN A 224 8.34 34.45 1.53
CA ASN A 224 8.25 35.71 2.27
C ASN A 224 8.73 35.55 3.71
N VAL A 225 8.37 34.44 4.37
CA VAL A 225 8.87 34.12 5.71
C VAL A 225 10.38 33.99 5.69
N LEU A 226 10.96 33.22 4.75
CA LEU A 226 12.40 33.02 4.61
C LEU A 226 13.16 34.36 4.44
N LYS A 227 12.65 35.26 3.60
CA LYS A 227 13.21 36.61 3.42
C LYS A 227 13.22 37.43 4.72
N SER A 228 12.22 37.22 5.59
CA SER A 228 12.12 37.92 6.87
C SER A 228 12.96 37.30 8.00
N VAL A 229 13.53 36.10 7.81
CA VAL A 229 14.29 35.38 8.86
C VAL A 229 15.43 36.24 9.44
N PRO A 230 16.31 36.88 8.64
CA PRO A 230 17.39 37.70 9.19
C PRO A 230 16.90 38.84 10.08
N ASP A 231 15.82 39.52 9.71
CA ASP A 231 15.23 40.60 10.52
C ASP A 231 14.61 40.07 11.80
N ARG A 232 14.01 38.88 11.77
CA ARG A 232 13.45 38.21 12.95
C ARG A 232 14.51 37.69 13.92
N ILE A 233 15.76 37.53 13.48
CA ILE A 233 16.88 37.16 14.35
C ILE A 233 17.42 38.37 15.13
N LYS A 234 17.37 39.59 14.58
CA LYS A 234 17.86 40.83 15.22
C LYS A 234 17.41 41.03 16.68
N PRO A 235 16.12 40.83 17.05
CA PRO A 235 15.69 41.00 18.44
C PRO A 235 16.13 39.86 19.39
N LEU A 236 16.65 38.74 18.87
CA LEU A 236 16.99 37.56 19.66
C LEU A 236 18.44 37.60 20.13
N ASN A 237 18.66 37.51 21.45
CA ASN A 237 19.98 37.44 22.07
C ASN A 237 20.96 38.49 21.51
N GLU A 238 20.55 39.76 21.47
CA GLU A 238 21.38 40.87 20.96
C GLU A 238 21.80 40.68 19.49
N GLY A 239 20.89 40.12 18.68
CA GLY A 239 21.13 39.82 17.27
C GLY A 239 21.98 38.57 17.02
N LYS A 240 22.29 37.78 18.06
CA LYS A 240 22.94 36.47 17.90
C LYS A 240 21.96 35.42 17.38
N GLY A 241 20.67 35.48 17.69
CA GLY A 241 19.73 34.37 17.39
C GLY A 241 19.71 33.31 18.48
N GLN A 242 19.36 32.06 18.13
CA GLN A 242 19.37 30.90 19.02
C GLN A 242 20.68 30.12 18.99
N GLN A 243 20.90 29.27 19.99
CA GLN A 243 22.09 28.45 20.12
C GLN A 243 21.97 27.23 19.19
N LEU A 244 22.91 27.09 18.26
CA LEU A 244 22.89 26.01 17.27
C LEU A 244 23.84 24.88 17.67
N VAL A 245 25.05 25.22 18.13
CA VAL A 245 26.12 24.26 18.45
C VAL A 245 26.90 24.73 19.68
N PHE A 246 27.21 23.80 20.56
CA PHE A 246 28.15 23.95 21.66
C PHE A 246 29.52 23.42 21.27
N VAL A 247 30.57 24.16 21.66
CA VAL A 247 31.95 23.68 21.65
C VAL A 247 32.26 23.23 23.07
N LEU A 248 32.40 21.92 23.23
CA LEU A 248 32.61 21.27 24.52
C LEU A 248 34.08 20.93 24.67
N TYR A 249 34.69 21.35 25.78
CA TYR A 249 36.07 21.05 26.10
C TYR A 249 36.15 20.11 27.31
N PRO A 250 36.99 19.07 27.29
CA PRO A 250 37.05 18.10 28.38
C PRO A 250 37.47 18.76 29.70
N LEU A 251 36.70 18.54 30.76
CA LEU A 251 37.02 19.11 32.08
C LEU A 251 38.31 18.52 32.66
N LYS A 252 38.68 17.30 32.25
CA LYS A 252 39.99 16.72 32.58
C LYS A 252 41.13 17.58 32.04
N ARG A 253 41.04 18.00 30.77
CA ARG A 253 42.02 18.89 30.14
C ARG A 253 42.03 20.26 30.78
N MET A 254 40.86 20.79 31.16
CA MET A 254 40.79 22.01 31.95
C MET A 254 41.63 21.87 33.22
N ALA A 255 41.37 20.87 34.06
CA ALA A 255 42.11 20.67 35.31
C ALA A 255 43.63 20.52 35.12
N GLU A 256 44.05 19.81 34.06
CA GLU A 256 45.47 19.64 33.69
C GLU A 256 46.17 20.97 33.41
N ILE A 257 45.53 21.90 32.69
CA ILE A 257 46.06 23.25 32.41
C ILE A 257 46.35 24.00 33.72
N PHE A 258 45.59 23.72 34.78
CA PHE A 258 45.69 24.38 36.08
C PHE A 258 46.55 23.63 37.10
N LYS A 259 47.19 22.51 36.72
CA LYS A 259 47.91 21.63 37.65
C LYS A 259 47.04 21.20 38.84
N HIS A 260 45.72 21.10 38.63
CA HIS A 260 44.78 20.65 39.64
C HIS A 260 44.70 19.11 39.60
N GLU A 261 44.93 18.46 40.73
CA GLU A 261 44.77 17.01 40.84
C GLU A 261 43.27 16.68 40.93
N LEU A 262 42.71 16.08 39.87
CA LEU A 262 41.34 15.60 39.91
C LEU A 262 41.25 14.31 40.72
N GLN A 263 40.42 14.33 41.77
CA GLN A 263 40.12 13.13 42.57
C GLN A 263 39.26 12.10 41.83
N ILE A 264 38.60 12.50 40.74
CA ILE A 264 37.63 11.67 40.00
C ILE A 264 38.13 11.36 38.58
N THR A 265 38.30 10.08 38.28
CA THR A 265 38.55 9.59 36.92
C THR A 265 37.27 9.62 36.10
N ARG A 266 37.19 10.57 35.15
CA ARG A 266 36.06 10.70 34.22
C ARG A 266 36.23 9.73 33.05
N MET A 267 35.71 8.51 33.18
CA MET A 267 35.72 7.54 32.09
C MET A 267 34.66 7.89 31.05
N ILE A 268 35.09 7.94 29.79
CA ILE A 268 34.25 8.19 28.62
C ILE A 268 34.67 7.15 27.58
N LYS A 269 33.80 6.17 27.34
CA LYS A 269 33.97 5.20 26.24
C LYS A 269 33.08 5.63 25.06
N GLU A 270 33.65 5.66 23.88
CA GLU A 270 32.87 5.77 22.64
C GLU A 270 32.26 4.42 22.28
N VAL A 271 31.13 4.45 21.59
CA VAL A 271 30.46 3.26 21.07
C VAL A 271 31.00 2.99 19.66
N SER A 272 31.21 1.72 19.30
CA SER A 272 31.72 1.39 17.97
C SER A 272 30.76 1.83 16.86
N HIS A 273 31.33 2.11 15.69
CA HIS A 273 30.57 2.45 14.49
C HIS A 273 29.56 1.35 14.10
N LEU A 274 29.88 0.08 14.37
CA LEU A 274 28.99 -1.04 14.06
C LEU A 274 27.69 -0.98 14.88
N VAL A 275 27.78 -0.70 16.18
CA VAL A 275 26.61 -0.53 17.04
C VAL A 275 25.81 0.70 16.65
N VAL A 276 26.47 1.82 16.29
CA VAL A 276 25.79 3.01 15.78
C VAL A 276 24.93 2.67 14.56
N MET A 277 25.52 2.03 13.55
CA MET A 277 24.80 1.61 12.35
C MET A 277 23.65 0.66 12.67
N ARG A 278 23.84 -0.27 13.60
CA ARG A 278 22.83 -1.26 13.96
C ARG A 278 21.62 -0.63 14.66
N ILE A 279 21.85 0.32 15.57
CA ILE A 279 20.76 1.10 16.19
C ILE A 279 20.05 1.94 15.12
N GLU A 280 20.78 2.60 14.21
CA GLU A 280 20.18 3.35 13.11
C GLU A 280 19.23 2.48 12.27
N ASN A 281 19.67 1.27 11.90
CA ASN A 281 18.86 0.34 11.11
C ASN A 281 17.60 -0.11 11.85
N ILE A 282 17.70 -0.38 13.16
CA ILE A 282 16.55 -0.78 13.97
C ILE A 282 15.46 0.30 13.97
N PHE A 283 15.81 1.57 14.19
CA PHE A 283 14.79 2.63 14.16
C PHE A 283 14.25 2.92 12.75
N GLU A 284 15.05 2.71 11.71
CA GLU A 284 14.58 2.77 10.34
C GLU A 284 13.56 1.64 10.06
N ASP A 285 13.82 0.44 10.55
CA ASP A 285 12.91 -0.70 10.42
C ASP A 285 11.61 -0.50 11.21
N ILE A 286 11.70 0.05 12.44
CA ILE A 286 10.51 0.48 13.20
C ILE A 286 9.69 1.50 12.39
N SER A 287 10.36 2.49 11.78
CA SER A 287 9.70 3.54 10.99
C SER A 287 9.02 2.98 9.75
N LYS A 288 9.68 2.07 9.01
CA LYS A 288 9.08 1.34 7.88
C LYS A 288 7.90 0.49 8.32
N GLY A 289 8.02 -0.23 9.42
CA GLY A 289 6.95 -1.04 10.00
C GLY A 289 5.72 -0.21 10.34
N LYS A 290 5.93 0.94 11.00
CA LYS A 290 4.86 1.91 11.29
C LYS A 290 4.17 2.43 10.04
N ARG A 291 4.92 2.77 8.99
CA ARG A 291 4.35 3.18 7.70
C ARG A 291 3.42 2.13 7.12
N LYS A 292 3.89 0.88 7.02
CA LYS A 292 3.07 -0.26 6.55
C LYS A 292 1.81 -0.45 7.39
N PHE A 293 1.94 -0.35 8.72
CA PHE A 293 0.80 -0.48 9.63
C PHE A 293 -0.20 0.68 9.47
N ASN A 294 0.28 1.91 9.32
CA ASN A 294 -0.57 3.07 9.08
C ASN A 294 -1.27 3.00 7.71
N ASP A 295 -0.62 2.47 6.67
CA ASP A 295 -1.26 2.22 5.37
C ASP A 295 -2.47 1.29 5.52
N PHE A 296 -2.30 0.21 6.30
CA PHE A 296 -3.37 -0.70 6.65
C PHE A 296 -4.49 -0.02 7.46
N LEU A 297 -4.16 0.81 8.46
CA LEU A 297 -5.15 1.59 9.20
C LEU A 297 -5.92 2.56 8.29
N ASN A 298 -5.23 3.25 7.39
CA ASN A 298 -5.83 4.21 6.45
C ASN A 298 -6.76 3.52 5.45
N GLU A 299 -6.49 2.26 5.07
CA GLU A 299 -7.42 1.47 4.26
C GLU A 299 -8.70 1.11 5.02
N ILE A 300 -8.60 0.86 6.33
CA ILE A 300 -9.74 0.47 7.17
C ILE A 300 -10.60 1.66 7.57
N LYS A 301 -10.00 2.82 7.80
CA LYS A 301 -10.66 4.01 8.35
C LYS A 301 -12.00 4.38 7.70
N PRO A 302 -12.15 4.41 6.35
CA PRO A 302 -13.44 4.71 5.72
C PRO A 302 -14.53 3.65 5.94
N TRP A 303 -14.14 2.47 6.42
CA TRP A 303 -14.98 1.28 6.58
C TRP A 303 -15.18 0.86 8.04
N GLU A 304 -14.72 1.66 9.01
CA GLU A 304 -14.83 1.34 10.45
C GLU A 304 -16.27 0.98 10.87
N ASP A 305 -17.26 1.70 10.34
CA ASP A 305 -18.68 1.46 10.61
C ASP A 305 -19.23 0.14 10.02
N TYR A 306 -18.48 -0.51 9.13
CA TYR A 306 -18.89 -1.71 8.40
C TYR A 306 -17.99 -2.93 8.70
N VAL A 307 -17.11 -2.81 9.69
CA VAL A 307 -16.18 -3.85 10.10
C VAL A 307 -16.45 -4.22 11.56
N SER A 308 -16.24 -5.50 11.91
CA SER A 308 -16.49 -6.00 13.26
C SER A 308 -15.71 -5.21 14.31
N ARG A 309 -16.39 -4.79 15.39
CA ARG A 309 -15.75 -4.12 16.53
C ARG A 309 -14.67 -5.00 17.19
N VAL A 310 -14.83 -6.32 17.15
CA VAL A 310 -13.82 -7.26 17.66
C VAL A 310 -12.52 -7.11 16.89
N TRP A 311 -12.58 -7.07 15.55
CA TRP A 311 -11.39 -6.90 14.71
C TRP A 311 -10.74 -5.54 14.89
N LEU A 312 -11.55 -4.47 14.97
CA LEU A 312 -11.05 -3.11 15.24
C LEU A 312 -10.31 -3.04 16.58
N ASN A 313 -10.88 -3.64 17.64
CA ASN A 313 -10.25 -3.70 18.95
C ASN A 313 -8.90 -4.44 18.92
N GLU A 314 -8.78 -5.55 18.18
CA GLU A 314 -7.50 -6.26 18.03
C GLU A 314 -6.45 -5.43 17.31
N ILE A 315 -6.87 -4.66 16.30
CA ILE A 315 -5.99 -3.74 15.56
C ILE A 315 -5.52 -2.60 16.47
N ASP A 316 -6.41 -2.01 17.27
CA ASP A 316 -6.06 -0.97 18.22
C ASP A 316 -5.17 -1.47 19.37
N GLN A 317 -5.41 -2.70 19.84
CA GLN A 317 -4.50 -3.37 20.78
C GLN A 317 -3.11 -3.53 20.17
N LYS A 318 -3.02 -3.94 18.91
CA LYS A 318 -1.73 -4.04 18.21
C LYS A 318 -1.05 -2.68 18.10
N ARG A 319 -1.80 -1.63 17.75
CA ARG A 319 -1.29 -0.24 17.70
C ARG A 319 -0.69 0.17 19.04
N THR A 320 -1.40 -0.08 20.14
CA THR A 320 -0.94 0.24 21.51
C THR A 320 0.30 -0.58 21.88
N GLN A 321 0.34 -1.86 21.53
CA GLN A 321 1.50 -2.73 21.73
C GLN A 321 2.75 -2.20 21.03
N LEU A 322 2.62 -1.73 19.78
CA LEU A 322 3.74 -1.17 19.00
C LEU A 322 4.30 0.11 19.63
N ILE A 323 3.43 1.01 20.07
CA ILE A 323 3.85 2.24 20.78
C ILE A 323 4.59 1.88 22.07
N GLY A 324 4.04 0.94 22.86
CA GLY A 324 4.68 0.48 24.10
C GLY A 324 6.03 -0.18 23.87
N ALA A 325 6.17 -1.01 22.82
CA ALA A 325 7.40 -1.70 22.48
C ALA A 325 8.51 -0.74 22.04
N GLU A 326 8.20 0.28 21.23
CA GLU A 326 9.17 1.32 20.85
C GLU A 326 9.68 2.09 22.08
N LEU A 327 8.78 2.55 22.95
CA LEU A 327 9.16 3.26 24.18
C LEU A 327 10.02 2.38 25.09
N LYS A 328 9.72 1.09 25.19
CA LYS A 328 10.53 0.12 25.92
C LYS A 328 11.93 0.02 25.32
N THR A 329 12.05 -0.15 24.00
CA THR A 329 13.34 -0.19 23.30
C THR A 329 14.15 1.08 23.52
N GLN A 330 13.55 2.26 23.43
CA GLN A 330 14.23 3.52 23.71
C GLN A 330 14.80 3.59 25.14
N ARG A 331 14.02 3.15 26.14
CA ARG A 331 14.46 3.13 27.55
C ARG A 331 15.61 2.15 27.79
N GLU A 332 15.53 0.95 27.21
CA GLU A 332 16.58 -0.06 27.35
C GLU A 332 17.88 0.41 26.68
N LEU A 333 17.79 0.96 25.46
CA LEU A 333 18.92 1.57 24.76
C LEU A 333 19.54 2.72 25.56
N SER A 334 18.71 3.67 26.04
CA SER A 334 19.16 4.81 26.83
C SER A 334 19.92 4.39 28.09
N THR A 335 19.37 3.41 28.81
CA THR A 335 19.98 2.89 30.05
C THR A 335 21.34 2.24 29.77
N LEU A 336 21.41 1.39 28.74
CA LEU A 336 22.62 0.64 28.43
C LEU A 336 23.70 1.53 27.81
N LEU A 337 23.30 2.47 26.95
CA LEU A 337 24.20 3.47 26.35
C LEU A 337 24.90 4.32 27.41
N GLN A 338 24.18 4.78 28.42
CA GLN A 338 24.76 5.51 29.56
C GLN A 338 25.76 4.66 30.35
N LYS A 339 25.45 3.38 30.59
CA LYS A 339 26.37 2.46 31.27
C LYS A 339 27.64 2.23 30.46
N ILE A 340 27.52 1.97 29.16
CA ILE A 340 28.66 1.73 28.25
C ILE A 340 29.54 2.97 28.19
N ARG A 341 28.96 4.15 27.94
CA ARG A 341 29.71 5.42 27.90
C ARG A 341 30.43 5.74 29.20
N GLY A 342 29.84 5.36 30.34
CA GLY A 342 30.45 5.48 31.66
C GLY A 342 31.39 4.34 32.06
N GLY A 343 31.61 3.35 31.18
CA GLY A 343 32.46 2.19 31.43
C GLY A 343 31.92 1.16 32.42
N LYS A 344 30.61 1.18 32.70
CA LYS A 344 29.92 0.29 33.65
C LYS A 344 29.30 -0.95 32.99
N ALA A 345 29.34 -1.03 31.66
CA ALA A 345 28.85 -2.15 30.86
C ALA A 345 29.73 -2.30 29.62
N GLU A 346 29.74 -3.51 29.05
CA GLU A 346 30.48 -3.80 27.82
C GLU A 346 29.57 -3.75 26.59
N GLU A 347 30.16 -3.46 25.43
CA GLU A 347 29.40 -3.28 24.18
C GLU A 347 28.68 -4.57 23.73
N SER A 348 29.19 -5.74 24.10
CA SER A 348 28.52 -7.03 23.85
C SER A 348 27.13 -7.14 24.50
N GLU A 349 26.85 -6.39 25.58
CA GLU A 349 25.50 -6.32 26.15
C GLU A 349 24.54 -5.57 25.21
N MET A 350 25.04 -4.55 24.51
CA MET A 350 24.27 -3.83 23.49
C MET A 350 23.99 -4.74 22.31
N GLU A 351 24.99 -5.47 21.82
CA GLU A 351 24.81 -6.43 20.73
C GLU A 351 23.70 -7.45 21.02
N ARG A 352 23.65 -8.00 22.25
CA ARG A 352 22.58 -8.90 22.69
C ARG A 352 21.20 -8.24 22.71
N LEU A 353 21.11 -7.00 23.17
CA LEU A 353 19.86 -6.24 23.17
C LEU A 353 19.35 -6.05 21.73
N LEU A 354 20.24 -5.71 20.81
CA LEU A 354 19.90 -5.54 19.40
C LEU A 354 19.54 -6.89 18.74
N ASP A 355 20.20 -8.00 19.10
CA ASP A 355 19.82 -9.35 18.63
C ASP A 355 18.42 -9.74 19.09
N ASN A 356 18.09 -9.44 20.35
CA ASN A 356 16.76 -9.68 20.90
C ASN A 356 15.70 -8.81 20.20
N PHE A 357 16.06 -7.57 19.83
CA PHE A 357 15.18 -6.71 19.05
C PHE A 357 14.77 -7.39 17.73
N ASP A 358 15.75 -7.88 16.98
CA ASP A 358 15.54 -8.49 15.67
C ASP A 358 14.64 -9.74 15.74
N ARG A 359 14.77 -10.52 16.83
CA ARG A 359 14.05 -11.80 17.00
C ARG A 359 12.66 -11.67 17.60
N GLU A 360 12.49 -10.81 18.60
CA GLU A 360 11.32 -10.85 19.49
C GLU A 360 10.52 -9.55 19.52
N ASN A 361 11.08 -8.43 19.06
CA ASN A 361 10.42 -7.13 19.23
C ASN A 361 9.20 -6.98 18.30
N PRO A 362 8.01 -6.61 18.82
CA PRO A 362 6.82 -6.42 18.01
C PRO A 362 6.95 -5.39 16.89
N CYS A 363 7.88 -4.45 17.00
CA CYS A 363 8.13 -3.40 16.02
C CYS A 363 9.10 -3.81 14.90
N SER A 364 9.69 -5.00 14.94
CA SER A 364 10.52 -5.49 13.83
C SER A 364 9.65 -5.84 12.62
N SER A 365 10.27 -5.98 11.44
CA SER A 365 9.51 -6.15 10.18
C SER A 365 8.67 -7.44 10.17
N MET A 366 9.21 -8.55 10.70
CA MET A 366 8.57 -9.86 10.62
C MET A 366 7.26 -9.95 11.44
N PRO A 367 7.19 -9.51 12.71
CA PRO A 367 5.94 -9.50 13.48
C PRO A 367 4.86 -8.59 12.88
N ILE A 368 5.24 -7.44 12.31
CA ILE A 368 4.30 -6.55 11.64
C ILE A 368 3.73 -7.22 10.39
N GLU A 369 4.57 -7.76 9.52
CA GLU A 369 4.11 -8.45 8.31
C GLU A 369 3.26 -9.69 8.61
N ARG A 370 3.59 -10.42 9.68
CA ARG A 370 2.77 -11.54 10.17
C ARG A 370 1.39 -11.07 10.60
N PHE A 371 1.32 -10.02 11.41
CA PHE A 371 0.03 -9.46 11.86
C PHE A 371 -0.82 -8.98 10.69
N LEU A 372 -0.22 -8.25 9.73
CA LEU A 372 -0.93 -7.80 8.52
C LEU A 372 -1.45 -8.99 7.69
N ARG A 373 -0.70 -10.10 7.65
CA ARG A 373 -1.13 -11.33 6.97
C ARG A 373 -2.29 -12.00 7.70
N GLU A 374 -2.24 -12.07 9.03
CA GLU A 374 -3.31 -12.60 9.88
C GLU A 374 -4.60 -11.79 9.75
N LYS A 375 -4.50 -10.47 9.52
CA LYS A 375 -5.64 -9.56 9.31
C LYS A 375 -6.02 -9.33 7.85
N ARG A 376 -5.59 -10.21 6.94
CA ARG A 376 -6.00 -10.17 5.51
C ARG A 376 -7.50 -10.33 5.30
N ASN A 377 -8.20 -10.94 6.25
CA ASN A 377 -9.65 -11.04 6.23
C ASN A 377 -10.32 -9.66 6.22
N VAL A 378 -9.80 -8.71 7.00
CA VAL A 378 -10.31 -7.33 7.05
C VAL A 378 -10.17 -6.65 5.70
N THR A 379 -9.00 -6.71 5.08
CA THR A 379 -8.77 -6.13 3.74
C THR A 379 -9.61 -6.83 2.66
N SER A 380 -9.79 -8.14 2.77
CA SER A 380 -10.62 -8.91 1.82
C SER A 380 -12.09 -8.51 1.92
N LYS A 381 -12.60 -8.36 3.14
CA LYS A 381 -13.95 -7.85 3.42
C LYS A 381 -14.14 -6.45 2.85
N ILE A 382 -13.21 -5.53 3.12
CA ILE A 382 -13.24 -4.18 2.53
C ILE A 382 -13.25 -4.24 1.00
N GLY A 383 -12.48 -5.14 0.39
CA GLY A 383 -12.50 -5.40 -1.06
C GLY A 383 -13.89 -5.75 -1.58
N ILE A 384 -14.62 -6.60 -0.86
CA ILE A 384 -16.01 -6.96 -1.19
C ILE A 384 -16.94 -5.75 -1.02
N LEU A 385 -16.87 -5.06 0.11
CA LEU A 385 -17.73 -3.92 0.43
C LEU A 385 -17.54 -2.74 -0.53
N LYS A 386 -16.33 -2.56 -1.10
CA LYS A 386 -16.03 -1.58 -2.16
C LYS A 386 -16.92 -1.74 -3.40
N HIS A 387 -17.53 -2.91 -3.64
CA HIS A 387 -18.49 -3.10 -4.73
C HIS A 387 -19.90 -2.55 -4.43
N PHE A 388 -20.18 -2.18 -3.18
CA PHE A 388 -21.50 -1.79 -2.69
C PHE A 388 -21.55 -0.36 -2.14
N THR A 389 -20.65 0.51 -2.59
CA THR A 389 -20.34 1.85 -2.06
C THR A 389 -21.48 2.88 -2.08
N SER A 390 -22.66 2.58 -2.61
CA SER A 390 -23.78 3.55 -2.68
C SER A 390 -24.43 3.90 -1.32
N GLY A 391 -23.88 3.44 -0.19
CA GLY A 391 -24.30 3.76 1.19
C GLY A 391 -25.65 3.15 1.60
N LYS A 392 -26.62 3.06 0.68
CA LYS A 392 -27.94 2.45 0.86
C LYS A 392 -27.92 0.93 0.84
N ASN A 393 -26.87 0.33 0.29
CA ASN A 393 -26.74 -1.12 0.14
C ASN A 393 -26.10 -1.80 1.36
N LEU A 394 -25.41 -1.04 2.21
CA LEU A 394 -24.68 -1.56 3.36
C LEU A 394 -25.36 -1.12 4.65
N LEU A 395 -25.60 -2.05 5.56
CA LEU A 395 -26.20 -1.77 6.86
C LEU A 395 -25.11 -1.60 7.92
N LYS A 396 -25.21 -0.52 8.69
CA LYS A 396 -24.35 -0.27 9.87
C LYS A 396 -24.84 -1.01 11.10
N GLU A 397 -26.16 -1.16 11.23
CA GLU A 397 -26.82 -1.85 12.34
C GLU A 397 -28.08 -2.55 11.83
N ILE A 398 -28.48 -3.64 12.49
CA ILE A 398 -29.72 -4.37 12.23
C ILE A 398 -30.22 -5.01 13.53
N THR A 399 -31.53 -4.91 13.79
CA THR A 399 -32.17 -5.57 14.93
C THR A 399 -32.74 -6.93 14.56
N SER A 400 -33.48 -6.98 13.45
CA SER A 400 -34.02 -8.21 12.87
C SER A 400 -34.19 -8.07 11.37
N ILE A 401 -34.24 -9.19 10.66
CA ILE A 401 -34.51 -9.20 9.22
C ILE A 401 -35.96 -8.79 8.94
N GLU A 402 -36.90 -9.09 9.83
CA GLU A 402 -38.31 -8.72 9.66
C GLU A 402 -38.54 -7.21 9.72
N ASP A 403 -37.94 -6.54 10.72
CA ASP A 403 -38.01 -5.07 10.84
C ASP A 403 -37.37 -4.39 9.62
N LEU A 404 -36.24 -4.94 9.16
CA LEU A 404 -35.58 -4.47 7.94
C LEU A 404 -36.54 -4.56 6.75
N LEU A 405 -37.19 -5.72 6.54
CA LEU A 405 -38.09 -5.93 5.41
C LEU A 405 -39.34 -5.06 5.48
N PHE A 406 -39.81 -4.70 6.68
CA PHE A 406 -40.92 -3.77 6.86
C PHE A 406 -40.58 -2.36 6.33
N ASN A 407 -39.34 -1.90 6.52
CA ASN A 407 -38.87 -0.61 6.00
C ASN A 407 -38.85 -0.55 4.46
N TYR A 408 -38.86 -1.71 3.80
CA TYR A 408 -38.85 -1.85 2.34
C TYR A 408 -40.11 -2.55 1.81
N TYR A 409 -41.25 -2.39 2.50
CA TYR A 409 -42.49 -3.12 2.20
C TYR A 409 -42.95 -3.02 0.73
N GLU A 410 -42.86 -1.81 0.14
CA GLU A 410 -43.28 -1.51 -1.24
C GLU A 410 -42.22 -1.87 -2.30
N GLN A 411 -41.09 -2.45 -1.89
CA GLN A 411 -39.96 -2.77 -2.76
C GLN A 411 -39.78 -4.29 -2.89
N ASP A 412 -39.26 -4.70 -4.05
CA ASP A 412 -38.69 -6.02 -4.25
C ASP A 412 -37.30 -6.03 -3.60
N VAL A 413 -37.12 -6.77 -2.50
CA VAL A 413 -35.89 -6.72 -1.69
C VAL A 413 -35.01 -7.93 -1.95
N TYR A 414 -33.75 -7.69 -2.30
CA TYR A 414 -32.70 -8.68 -2.44
C TYR A 414 -31.71 -8.52 -1.29
N LEU A 415 -31.58 -9.54 -0.45
CA LEU A 415 -30.66 -9.56 0.69
C LEU A 415 -29.49 -10.49 0.37
N LEU A 416 -28.28 -9.96 0.23
CA LEU A 416 -27.08 -10.76 0.13
C LEU A 416 -26.54 -11.04 1.53
N HIS A 417 -26.58 -12.30 1.94
CA HIS A 417 -26.06 -12.74 3.23
C HIS A 417 -24.58 -13.13 3.09
N ILE A 418 -23.70 -12.55 3.90
CA ILE A 418 -22.26 -12.83 3.89
C ILE A 418 -21.71 -13.03 5.31
N SER A 419 -20.68 -13.87 5.40
CA SER A 419 -19.82 -14.02 6.58
C SER A 419 -18.44 -14.49 6.12
N GLU A 420 -17.38 -14.08 6.80
CA GLU A 420 -16.03 -14.58 6.59
C GLU A 420 -15.98 -16.11 6.67
N LYS A 421 -16.65 -16.69 7.68
CA LYS A 421 -16.66 -18.14 7.87
C LYS A 421 -17.20 -18.86 6.64
N TRP A 422 -18.34 -18.41 6.11
CA TRP A 422 -18.97 -19.02 4.93
C TRP A 422 -18.17 -18.80 3.65
N GLN A 423 -17.48 -17.68 3.54
CA GLN A 423 -16.58 -17.39 2.41
C GLN A 423 -15.37 -18.34 2.39
N ILE A 424 -14.87 -18.74 3.56
CA ILE A 424 -13.76 -19.69 3.69
C ILE A 424 -14.25 -21.12 3.43
N GLU A 425 -15.40 -21.50 3.99
CA GLU A 425 -15.98 -22.84 3.85
C GLU A 425 -16.38 -23.15 2.40
N ASP A 426 -16.94 -22.19 1.66
CA ASP A 426 -17.32 -22.35 0.25
C ASP A 426 -17.06 -21.06 -0.55
N LYS A 427 -15.78 -20.87 -0.90
CA LYS A 427 -15.33 -19.72 -1.67
C LYS A 427 -15.98 -19.62 -3.05
N ALA A 428 -16.22 -20.76 -3.71
CA ALA A 428 -16.79 -20.80 -5.06
C ALA A 428 -18.23 -20.28 -5.05
N ASN A 429 -19.09 -20.81 -4.17
CA ASN A 429 -20.46 -20.31 -4.02
C ASN A 429 -20.49 -18.83 -3.64
N SER A 430 -19.65 -18.40 -2.69
CA SER A 430 -19.59 -17.00 -2.29
C SER A 430 -19.31 -16.06 -3.46
N LEU A 431 -18.31 -16.38 -4.29
CA LEU A 431 -17.98 -15.58 -5.48
C LEU A 431 -19.13 -15.56 -6.50
N LYS A 432 -19.81 -16.69 -6.73
CA LYS A 432 -20.97 -16.77 -7.62
C LYS A 432 -22.12 -15.88 -7.14
N GLN A 433 -22.47 -15.97 -5.85
CA GLN A 433 -23.52 -15.16 -5.23
C GLN A 433 -23.17 -13.66 -5.29
N LEU A 434 -21.92 -13.28 -5.01
CA LEU A 434 -21.45 -11.90 -5.11
C LEU A 434 -21.54 -11.34 -6.52
N ARG A 435 -21.05 -12.10 -7.51
CA ARG A 435 -21.11 -11.72 -8.94
C ARG A 435 -22.56 -11.58 -9.39
N TYR A 436 -23.40 -12.56 -9.09
CA TYR A 436 -24.80 -12.56 -9.48
C TYR A 436 -25.58 -11.42 -8.83
N PHE A 437 -25.40 -11.18 -7.52
CA PHE A 437 -26.04 -10.07 -6.81
C PHE A 437 -25.64 -8.72 -7.41
N LYS A 438 -24.35 -8.53 -7.74
CA LYS A 438 -23.86 -7.32 -8.41
C LYS A 438 -24.50 -7.15 -9.79
N ASN A 439 -24.59 -8.21 -10.58
CA ASN A 439 -25.21 -8.19 -11.91
C ASN A 439 -26.71 -7.86 -11.84
N LEU A 440 -27.44 -8.48 -10.89
CA LEU A 440 -28.84 -8.16 -10.63
C LEU A 440 -29.04 -6.69 -10.25
N MET A 441 -28.18 -6.17 -9.38
CA MET A 441 -28.24 -4.78 -8.96
C MET A 441 -28.00 -3.82 -10.13
N ASN A 442 -27.06 -4.14 -11.02
CA ASN A 442 -26.77 -3.33 -12.19
C ASN A 442 -27.89 -3.39 -13.23
N SER A 443 -28.44 -4.58 -13.50
CA SER A 443 -29.51 -4.75 -14.51
C SER A 443 -30.80 -4.04 -14.09
N LYS A 444 -31.12 -4.02 -12.79
CA LYS A 444 -32.32 -3.39 -12.25
C LYS A 444 -32.19 -1.89 -11.96
N LYS A 445 -30.96 -1.33 -11.95
CA LYS A 445 -30.75 0.12 -11.75
C LYS A 445 -31.03 0.96 -13.01
N GLY A 446 -31.23 0.34 -14.18
CA GLY A 446 -31.58 1.00 -15.44
C GLY A 446 -30.39 1.67 -16.13
N VAL A 447 -30.23 1.39 -17.42
CA VAL A 447 -29.41 2.19 -18.33
C VAL A 447 -30.17 3.49 -18.57
N ASN A 448 -29.62 4.63 -18.15
CA ASN A 448 -30.09 5.95 -18.58
C ASN A 448 -29.60 6.20 -20.01
N ASP A 449 -30.15 5.48 -20.99
CA ASP A 449 -30.17 5.93 -22.37
C ASP A 449 -31.52 6.61 -22.59
N GLY A 450 -31.47 7.86 -23.03
CA GLY A 450 -32.64 8.74 -23.13
C GLY A 450 -33.79 8.09 -23.90
N GLU A 451 -35.00 8.37 -23.42
CA GLU A 451 -36.31 8.01 -24.01
C GLU A 451 -36.89 6.63 -23.61
N SER A 452 -37.26 6.50 -22.34
CA SER A 452 -38.51 5.80 -21.95
C SER A 452 -38.83 6.06 -20.48
N LYS A 453 -39.79 6.95 -20.21
CA LYS A 453 -40.45 7.06 -18.91
C LYS A 453 -41.60 6.05 -18.87
N ASP A 454 -41.36 4.88 -18.29
CA ASP A 454 -42.28 4.23 -17.34
C ASP A 454 -41.68 2.88 -16.89
N THR A 455 -41.84 2.58 -15.60
CA THR A 455 -41.38 1.37 -14.87
C THR A 455 -39.90 1.29 -14.48
N THR A 456 -39.40 2.24 -13.66
CA THR A 456 -38.27 1.94 -12.77
C THR A 456 -38.70 0.85 -11.78
N VAL A 457 -38.11 -0.34 -11.90
CA VAL A 457 -38.34 -1.45 -10.96
C VAL A 457 -37.93 -0.98 -9.56
N ASN A 458 -38.89 -0.86 -8.65
CA ASN A 458 -38.71 -0.44 -7.26
C ASN A 458 -38.05 -1.59 -6.45
N SER A 459 -36.75 -1.84 -6.66
CA SER A 459 -35.99 -2.90 -5.98
C SER A 459 -34.95 -2.35 -5.02
N ALA A 460 -34.87 -2.96 -3.84
CA ALA A 460 -33.83 -2.71 -2.84
C ALA A 460 -32.79 -3.84 -2.88
N PHE A 461 -31.51 -3.48 -2.77
CA PHE A 461 -30.40 -4.42 -2.71
C PHE A 461 -29.61 -4.15 -1.44
N ILE A 462 -29.58 -5.11 -0.51
CA ILE A 462 -29.01 -4.91 0.82
C ILE A 462 -28.04 -6.05 1.13
N VAL A 463 -26.89 -5.74 1.69
CA VAL A 463 -25.91 -6.71 2.17
C VAL A 463 -26.07 -6.86 3.68
N ILE A 464 -26.30 -8.09 4.13
CA ILE A 464 -26.35 -8.48 5.54
C ILE A 464 -25.04 -9.19 5.87
N ASP A 465 -24.23 -8.54 6.69
CA ASP A 465 -22.94 -9.02 7.11
C ASP A 465 -22.99 -9.60 8.53
N TYR A 466 -22.84 -10.91 8.64
CA TYR A 466 -22.94 -11.60 9.93
C TYR A 466 -21.69 -11.49 10.80
N ASP A 467 -20.56 -11.04 10.27
CA ASP A 467 -19.39 -10.76 11.11
C ASP A 467 -19.48 -9.36 11.75
N LEU A 468 -20.32 -8.49 11.17
CA LEU A 468 -20.68 -7.18 11.72
C LEU A 468 -21.83 -7.30 12.75
N HIS A 469 -22.90 -8.01 12.38
CA HIS A 469 -24.17 -8.05 13.13
C HIS A 469 -24.40 -9.35 13.94
N GLY A 470 -23.38 -10.20 14.05
CA GLY A 470 -23.53 -11.62 14.42
C GLY A 470 -24.32 -11.90 15.70
N THR A 471 -24.18 -11.06 16.73
CA THR A 471 -24.91 -11.19 18.00
C THR A 471 -26.38 -10.80 17.88
N ASP A 472 -26.70 -9.83 17.04
CA ASP A 472 -28.06 -9.27 16.95
C ASP A 472 -28.97 -10.22 16.16
N LEU A 473 -28.41 -10.90 15.15
CA LEU A 473 -29.15 -11.86 14.31
C LEU A 473 -29.03 -13.31 14.77
N GLU A 474 -28.45 -13.57 15.95
CA GLU A 474 -28.10 -14.93 16.37
C GLU A 474 -29.32 -15.83 16.58
N GLN A 475 -30.42 -15.24 17.07
CA GLN A 475 -31.71 -15.90 17.34
C GLN A 475 -32.77 -15.61 16.25
N ASP A 476 -32.42 -14.89 15.18
CA ASP A 476 -33.36 -14.55 14.11
C ASP A 476 -33.75 -15.81 13.31
N GLU A 477 -35.04 -16.11 13.19
CA GLU A 477 -35.56 -17.28 12.48
C GLU A 477 -35.23 -17.26 10.97
N ASN A 478 -34.92 -16.08 10.43
CA ASN A 478 -34.52 -15.86 9.05
C ASN A 478 -33.01 -15.77 8.87
N LYS A 479 -32.21 -16.09 9.90
CA LYS A 479 -30.75 -16.21 9.80
C LYS A 479 -30.34 -17.17 8.67
N ALA A 480 -29.42 -16.71 7.83
CA ALA A 480 -28.76 -17.56 6.83
C ALA A 480 -27.67 -18.43 7.48
N ASN A 481 -27.34 -19.54 6.83
CA ASN A 481 -26.29 -20.47 7.27
C ASN A 481 -25.14 -20.62 6.25
N LYS A 482 -25.21 -19.90 5.13
CA LYS A 482 -24.22 -19.87 4.05
C LYS A 482 -24.34 -18.54 3.29
N CYS A 483 -23.36 -18.25 2.44
CA CYS A 483 -23.50 -17.14 1.49
C CYS A 483 -24.63 -17.45 0.49
N CYS A 484 -25.67 -16.61 0.47
CA CYS A 484 -26.76 -16.72 -0.48
C CYS A 484 -27.54 -15.42 -0.60
N ILE A 485 -28.38 -15.34 -1.63
CA ILE A 485 -29.28 -14.22 -1.86
C ILE A 485 -30.68 -14.63 -1.43
N TYR A 486 -31.27 -13.91 -0.49
CA TYR A 486 -32.69 -14.03 -0.18
C TYR A 486 -33.47 -13.02 -1.03
N PHE A 487 -34.69 -13.39 -1.41
CA PHE A 487 -35.62 -12.49 -2.07
C PHE A 487 -36.88 -12.34 -1.24
N ALA A 488 -37.29 -11.09 -1.00
CA ALA A 488 -38.48 -10.75 -0.24
C ALA A 488 -39.37 -9.77 -1.00
N LYS A 489 -40.68 -9.86 -0.77
CA LYS A 489 -41.69 -9.00 -1.39
C LYS A 489 -42.86 -8.80 -0.44
N HIS A 490 -43.32 -7.55 -0.29
CA HIS A 490 -44.36 -7.16 0.69
C HIS A 490 -44.01 -7.59 2.12
N GLY A 491 -42.77 -7.30 2.55
CA GLY A 491 -42.26 -7.61 3.89
C GLY A 491 -42.04 -9.09 4.20
N LYS A 492 -42.23 -10.01 3.24
CA LYS A 492 -42.09 -11.46 3.46
C LYS A 492 -41.05 -12.09 2.55
N ILE A 493 -40.19 -12.94 3.12
CA ILE A 493 -39.23 -13.74 2.36
C ILE A 493 -39.99 -14.73 1.47
N LYS A 494 -39.67 -14.70 0.18
CA LYS A 494 -40.22 -15.58 -0.86
C LYS A 494 -39.24 -16.66 -1.28
N SER A 495 -37.94 -16.36 -1.20
CA SER A 495 -36.86 -17.32 -1.48
C SER A 495 -35.71 -17.11 -0.49
N LYS A 496 -35.15 -18.22 -0.01
CA LYS A 496 -33.91 -18.25 0.80
C LYS A 496 -32.67 -18.66 -0.01
N ASP A 497 -32.81 -18.89 -1.32
CA ASP A 497 -31.69 -19.14 -2.23
C ASP A 497 -32.09 -18.72 -3.66
N TYR A 498 -32.25 -17.41 -3.82
CA TYR A 498 -32.77 -16.81 -5.06
C TYR A 498 -31.86 -17.11 -6.25
N PHE A 499 -30.54 -17.17 -6.04
CA PHE A 499 -29.61 -17.57 -7.09
C PHE A 499 -29.93 -18.97 -7.61
N LYS A 500 -30.02 -19.97 -6.72
CA LYS A 500 -30.34 -21.35 -7.12
C LYS A 500 -31.71 -21.46 -7.79
N GLU A 501 -32.73 -20.79 -7.26
CA GLU A 501 -34.06 -20.78 -7.88
C GLU A 501 -34.07 -20.07 -9.25
N SER A 502 -33.27 -19.01 -9.41
CA SER A 502 -33.14 -18.30 -10.69
C SER A 502 -32.44 -19.15 -11.74
N LEU A 503 -31.46 -19.98 -11.36
CA LEU A 503 -30.82 -20.93 -12.27
C LEU A 503 -31.79 -21.98 -12.80
N THR A 504 -32.79 -22.38 -12.00
CA THR A 504 -33.84 -23.33 -12.42
C THR A 504 -34.90 -22.72 -13.35
N LYS A 505 -34.88 -21.40 -13.59
CA LYS A 505 -35.81 -20.72 -14.50
C LYS A 505 -35.02 -19.99 -15.59
N LEU A 506 -35.12 -20.44 -16.84
CA LEU A 506 -34.57 -19.64 -17.93
C LEU A 506 -35.36 -18.34 -18.06
N SER A 507 -34.69 -17.20 -17.88
CA SER A 507 -35.30 -15.89 -18.13
C SER A 507 -35.54 -15.69 -19.63
N HIS A 508 -36.52 -14.86 -19.99
CA HIS A 508 -36.78 -14.54 -21.38
C HIS A 508 -35.54 -13.89 -22.04
N ASP A 509 -34.79 -13.08 -21.29
CA ASP A 509 -33.56 -12.45 -21.76
C ASP A 509 -32.45 -13.48 -22.05
N HIS A 510 -32.30 -14.52 -21.21
CA HIS A 510 -31.34 -15.60 -21.48
C HIS A 510 -31.75 -16.40 -22.72
N ILE A 511 -33.04 -16.70 -22.89
CA ILE A 511 -33.57 -17.34 -24.10
C ILE A 511 -33.24 -16.47 -25.33
N SER A 512 -33.53 -15.18 -25.27
CA SER A 512 -33.30 -14.23 -26.37
C SER A 512 -31.81 -14.06 -26.70
N SER A 513 -30.94 -14.03 -25.70
CA SER A 513 -29.48 -13.97 -25.90
C SER A 513 -28.96 -15.24 -26.56
N ILE A 514 -29.36 -16.42 -26.05
CA ILE A 514 -28.98 -17.70 -26.64
C ILE A 514 -29.54 -17.81 -28.06
N LEU A 515 -30.75 -17.36 -28.36
CA LEU A 515 -31.30 -17.36 -29.72
C LEU A 515 -30.55 -16.42 -30.67
N LYS A 516 -30.10 -15.26 -30.16
CA LYS A 516 -29.33 -14.27 -30.94
C LYS A 516 -27.94 -14.80 -31.30
N GLU A 517 -27.27 -15.45 -30.37
CA GLU A 517 -25.93 -16.02 -30.56
C GLU A 517 -25.98 -17.39 -31.25
N ASN A 518 -27.02 -18.18 -30.99
CA ASN A 518 -27.21 -19.55 -31.46
C ASN A 518 -28.53 -19.71 -32.24
N SER A 519 -28.65 -18.97 -33.35
CA SER A 519 -29.81 -19.02 -34.28
C SER A 519 -30.10 -20.39 -34.93
N ILE A 520 -29.42 -21.45 -34.50
CA ILE A 520 -29.63 -22.84 -34.96
C ILE A 520 -30.66 -23.56 -34.09
N LEU A 521 -30.82 -23.15 -32.83
CA LEU A 521 -31.69 -23.80 -31.85
C LEU A 521 -33.03 -23.08 -31.74
N SER A 522 -34.13 -23.82 -31.60
CA SER A 522 -35.42 -23.22 -31.30
C SER A 522 -35.56 -22.95 -29.80
N GLU A 523 -36.43 -22.02 -29.41
CA GLU A 523 -36.77 -21.76 -28.00
C GLU A 523 -37.19 -23.05 -27.27
N LYS A 524 -37.94 -23.92 -27.95
CA LYS A 524 -38.36 -25.22 -27.41
C LYS A 524 -37.18 -26.16 -27.14
N ASP A 525 -36.16 -26.13 -27.99
CA ASP A 525 -34.94 -26.93 -27.80
C ASP A 525 -34.12 -26.39 -26.64
N ILE A 526 -34.00 -25.06 -26.51
CA ILE A 526 -33.26 -24.41 -25.42
C ILE A 526 -33.92 -24.75 -24.07
N LEU A 527 -35.25 -24.66 -23.97
CA LEU A 527 -35.97 -25.02 -22.74
C LEU A 527 -35.82 -26.50 -22.38
N LYS A 528 -35.77 -27.39 -23.38
CA LYS A 528 -35.51 -28.82 -23.16
C LYS A 528 -34.08 -29.05 -22.68
N TRP A 529 -33.09 -28.46 -23.35
CA TRP A 529 -31.69 -28.52 -22.95
C TRP A 529 -31.47 -27.99 -21.55
N HIS A 530 -32.14 -26.89 -21.18
CA HIS A 530 -32.08 -26.35 -19.83
C HIS A 530 -32.64 -27.31 -18.80
N LYS A 531 -33.80 -27.89 -19.08
CA LYS A 531 -34.40 -28.89 -18.18
C LYS A 531 -33.49 -30.09 -17.99
N ASP A 532 -32.92 -30.62 -19.07
CA ASP A 532 -32.03 -31.78 -19.03
C ASP A 532 -30.72 -31.42 -18.30
N PHE A 533 -30.14 -30.25 -18.59
CA PHE A 533 -28.94 -29.73 -17.94
C PHE A 533 -29.13 -29.51 -16.44
N MET A 534 -30.23 -28.91 -16.00
CA MET A 534 -30.51 -28.71 -14.58
C MET A 534 -30.83 -30.01 -13.83
N ASN A 535 -31.30 -31.06 -14.53
CA ASN A 535 -31.51 -32.37 -13.94
C ASN A 535 -30.18 -33.12 -13.72
N GLU A 536 -29.28 -33.06 -14.69
CA GLU A 536 -27.97 -33.73 -14.61
C GLU A 536 -26.96 -32.93 -13.78
N HIS A 537 -27.06 -31.59 -13.80
CA HIS A 537 -26.17 -30.64 -13.14
C HIS A 537 -26.98 -29.64 -12.28
N PRO A 538 -27.48 -30.06 -11.10
CA PRO A 538 -28.37 -29.24 -10.26
C PRO A 538 -27.74 -27.96 -9.70
N THR A 539 -26.42 -27.83 -9.83
CA THR A 539 -25.62 -26.63 -9.53
C THR A 539 -25.84 -25.52 -10.55
N GLY A 540 -26.33 -25.83 -11.76
CA GLY A 540 -26.49 -24.90 -12.87
C GLY A 540 -25.21 -24.56 -13.62
N GLU A 541 -24.11 -25.25 -13.32
CA GLU A 541 -22.79 -25.04 -13.90
C GLU A 541 -22.02 -26.37 -13.96
N LEU A 542 -21.12 -26.50 -14.94
CA LEU A 542 -20.22 -27.64 -15.13
C LEU A 542 -18.82 -27.32 -14.62
N THR A 543 -18.24 -28.20 -13.81
CA THR A 543 -16.79 -28.24 -13.58
C THR A 543 -16.05 -28.78 -14.80
N GLU A 544 -14.72 -28.65 -14.83
CA GLU A 544 -13.89 -29.13 -15.96
C GLU A 544 -14.08 -30.62 -16.22
N ASP A 545 -14.10 -31.43 -15.16
CA ASP A 545 -14.34 -32.88 -15.25
C ASP A 545 -15.75 -33.21 -15.76
N GLU A 546 -16.78 -32.52 -15.25
CA GLU A 546 -18.18 -32.70 -15.68
C GLU A 546 -18.38 -32.26 -17.14
N PHE A 547 -17.72 -31.18 -17.55
CA PHE A 547 -17.76 -30.69 -18.92
C PHE A 547 -17.17 -31.69 -19.90
N VAL A 548 -16.03 -32.29 -19.56
CA VAL A 548 -15.40 -33.35 -20.36
C VAL A 548 -16.38 -34.50 -20.58
N ASP A 549 -17.10 -34.91 -19.55
CA ASP A 549 -18.06 -36.02 -19.66
C ASP A 549 -19.33 -35.64 -20.44
N GLU A 550 -19.84 -34.41 -20.28
CA GLU A 550 -20.94 -33.90 -21.11
C GLU A 550 -20.55 -33.78 -22.58
N LEU A 551 -19.34 -33.32 -22.86
CA LEU A 551 -18.83 -33.22 -24.23
C LEU A 551 -18.73 -34.61 -24.88
N LYS A 552 -18.28 -35.64 -24.13
CA LYS A 552 -18.31 -37.05 -24.58
C LYS A 552 -19.73 -37.57 -24.82
N LYS A 553 -20.70 -37.21 -23.98
CA LYS A 553 -22.12 -37.59 -24.17
C LYS A 553 -22.72 -36.94 -25.42
N LEU A 554 -22.51 -35.63 -25.60
CA LEU A 554 -22.93 -34.88 -26.78
C LEU A 554 -22.36 -35.52 -28.05
N TYR A 555 -21.08 -35.87 -28.03
CA TYR A 555 -20.42 -36.60 -29.10
C TYR A 555 -21.14 -37.93 -29.41
N LYS A 556 -21.34 -38.80 -28.42
CA LYS A 556 -22.01 -40.10 -28.60
C LYS A 556 -23.44 -40.00 -29.13
N LYS A 557 -24.15 -38.90 -28.81
CA LYS A 557 -25.56 -38.67 -29.16
C LYS A 557 -25.77 -38.18 -30.58
N TYR A 558 -24.82 -37.47 -31.17
CA TYR A 558 -24.96 -36.83 -32.50
C TYR A 558 -24.08 -37.44 -33.61
N VAL A 559 -23.25 -38.43 -33.28
CA VAL A 559 -22.50 -39.24 -34.27
C VAL A 559 -23.41 -40.26 -34.94
N VAL A 560 -23.39 -40.27 -36.27
CA VAL A 560 -24.01 -41.30 -37.12
C VAL A 560 -23.04 -42.49 -37.17
N PRO A 561 -23.50 -43.75 -37.06
CA PRO A 561 -22.59 -44.89 -37.18
C PRO A 561 -21.85 -44.88 -38.54
N ALA A 562 -20.61 -45.38 -38.52
CA ALA A 562 -19.61 -45.26 -39.58
C ALA A 562 -20.03 -45.86 -40.94
N ASP A 563 -21.13 -46.60 -40.98
CA ASP A 563 -21.69 -47.26 -42.16
C ASP A 563 -22.43 -46.32 -43.13
N VAL A 564 -22.59 -45.03 -42.80
CA VAL A 564 -23.31 -44.04 -43.64
C VAL A 564 -22.39 -42.93 -44.21
N VAL A 565 -21.11 -42.91 -43.88
CA VAL A 565 -20.19 -41.80 -44.23
C VAL A 565 -19.44 -42.10 -45.52
N SER A 566 -20.01 -41.79 -46.70
CA SER A 566 -19.22 -41.85 -47.95
C SER A 566 -19.15 -40.59 -48.81
N THR A 567 -19.89 -39.49 -48.54
CA THR A 567 -19.82 -38.34 -49.48
C THR A 567 -20.10 -36.93 -48.90
N ARG A 568 -19.66 -36.58 -47.69
CA ARG A 568 -19.76 -35.17 -47.23
C ARG A 568 -18.46 -34.69 -46.57
N HIS A 569 -17.70 -33.87 -47.28
CA HIS A 569 -16.35 -33.42 -46.94
C HIS A 569 -16.30 -32.05 -46.24
N ASP A 570 -17.41 -31.55 -45.72
CA ASP A 570 -17.52 -30.11 -45.41
C ASP A 570 -18.12 -29.81 -44.02
N ASN A 571 -17.95 -30.70 -43.04
CA ASN A 571 -18.32 -30.41 -41.64
C ASN A 571 -17.10 -30.48 -40.72
N VAL A 572 -17.05 -29.61 -39.71
CA VAL A 572 -16.12 -29.70 -38.57
C VAL A 572 -16.34 -31.01 -37.79
N LEU A 573 -17.54 -31.60 -37.89
CA LEU A 573 -17.85 -32.96 -37.44
C LEU A 573 -17.08 -34.06 -38.19
N PHE A 574 -16.45 -33.79 -39.34
CA PHE A 574 -15.54 -34.76 -39.99
C PHE A 574 -14.26 -34.96 -39.18
N LEU A 575 -13.85 -33.97 -38.36
CA LEU A 575 -12.79 -34.18 -37.36
C LEU A 575 -13.28 -35.07 -36.21
N PHE A 576 -14.59 -35.07 -35.93
CA PHE A 576 -15.21 -35.82 -34.85
C PHE A 576 -15.52 -37.28 -35.24
N ASP A 577 -15.91 -37.57 -36.49
CA ASP A 577 -16.16 -38.94 -36.99
C ASP A 577 -14.93 -39.87 -36.93
N MET A 578 -13.75 -39.34 -36.64
CA MET A 578 -12.46 -40.03 -36.70
C MET A 578 -11.79 -40.19 -35.31
N PHE A 579 -12.51 -39.98 -34.21
CA PHE A 579 -11.95 -40.11 -32.85
C PHE A 579 -11.76 -41.56 -32.41
N SER A 580 -10.49 -41.97 -32.38
CA SER A 580 -10.04 -43.19 -31.69
C SER A 580 -9.03 -42.90 -30.56
N GLY A 581 -8.69 -41.62 -30.32
CA GLY A 581 -7.71 -41.16 -29.31
C GLY A 581 -8.29 -40.54 -28.03
N ASN A 582 -7.41 -40.12 -27.10
CA ASN A 582 -7.77 -39.52 -25.81
C ASN A 582 -8.21 -38.04 -25.95
N PRO A 583 -9.45 -37.67 -25.58
CA PRO A 583 -9.98 -36.32 -25.79
C PRO A 583 -9.47 -35.26 -24.80
N THR A 584 -8.73 -35.63 -23.74
CA THR A 584 -8.35 -34.69 -22.66
C THR A 584 -7.70 -33.40 -23.17
N LYS A 585 -6.64 -33.49 -24.02
CA LYS A 585 -5.94 -32.30 -24.52
C LYS A 585 -6.83 -31.39 -25.37
N PHE A 586 -7.82 -31.94 -26.07
CA PHE A 586 -8.75 -31.16 -26.88
C PHE A 586 -9.85 -30.53 -26.02
N CYS A 587 -10.30 -31.21 -24.97
CA CYS A 587 -11.23 -30.64 -24.00
C CYS A 587 -10.68 -29.35 -23.38
N ASP A 588 -9.38 -29.28 -23.08
CA ASP A 588 -8.74 -28.06 -22.55
C ASP A 588 -8.87 -26.86 -23.52
N TYR A 589 -8.76 -27.11 -24.83
CA TYR A 589 -8.94 -26.07 -25.85
C TYR A 589 -10.38 -25.58 -25.93
N VAL A 590 -11.35 -26.51 -25.87
CA VAL A 590 -12.77 -26.15 -25.89
C VAL A 590 -13.16 -25.45 -24.59
N TRP A 591 -12.70 -25.94 -23.44
CA TRP A 591 -12.94 -25.35 -22.13
C TRP A 591 -12.50 -23.89 -22.08
N THR A 592 -11.25 -23.62 -22.47
CA THR A 592 -10.68 -22.26 -22.45
C THR A 592 -11.47 -21.27 -23.31
N ALA A 593 -12.07 -21.74 -24.40
CA ALA A 593 -12.87 -20.90 -25.29
C ALA A 593 -14.33 -20.76 -24.87
N VAL A 594 -14.82 -21.66 -24.02
CA VAL A 594 -16.22 -21.66 -23.57
C VAL A 594 -16.37 -20.93 -22.23
N ASP A 595 -15.41 -21.06 -21.32
CA ASP A 595 -15.30 -20.27 -20.08
C ASP A 595 -14.78 -18.85 -20.37
N ASN A 596 -15.58 -18.08 -21.10
CA ASN A 596 -15.21 -16.75 -21.58
C ASN A 596 -15.09 -15.73 -20.42
N ASP A 597 -15.89 -15.91 -19.35
CA ASP A 597 -15.86 -15.05 -18.18
C ASP A 597 -14.76 -15.43 -17.15
N LYS A 598 -14.03 -16.53 -17.42
CA LYS A 598 -12.96 -17.07 -16.58
C LYS A 598 -13.43 -17.34 -15.16
N SER A 599 -14.65 -17.85 -15.02
CA SER A 599 -15.22 -18.25 -13.74
C SER A 599 -14.61 -19.55 -13.21
N GLY A 600 -13.99 -20.36 -14.07
CA GLY A 600 -13.51 -21.69 -13.74
C GLY A 600 -14.63 -22.74 -13.74
N THR A 601 -15.78 -22.42 -14.30
CA THR A 601 -16.98 -23.27 -14.44
C THR A 601 -17.72 -22.88 -15.71
N ILE A 602 -18.45 -23.79 -16.35
CA ILE A 602 -19.25 -23.47 -17.55
C ILE A 602 -20.72 -23.34 -17.16
N SER A 603 -21.30 -22.15 -17.34
CA SER A 603 -22.73 -21.90 -17.14
C SER A 603 -23.59 -22.55 -18.22
N PHE A 604 -24.90 -22.68 -17.98
CA PHE A 604 -25.83 -23.17 -19.02
C PHE A 604 -25.75 -22.35 -20.32
N CYS A 605 -25.64 -21.02 -20.25
CA CYS A 605 -25.53 -20.17 -21.43
C CYS A 605 -24.27 -20.47 -22.26
N GLU A 606 -23.13 -20.66 -21.59
CA GLU A 606 -21.86 -21.02 -22.23
C GLU A 606 -21.90 -22.45 -22.78
N PHE A 607 -22.52 -23.38 -22.05
CA PHE A 607 -22.76 -24.74 -22.53
C PHE A 607 -23.60 -24.76 -23.82
N MET A 608 -24.58 -23.85 -23.96
CA MET A 608 -25.38 -23.77 -25.19
C MET A 608 -24.57 -23.38 -26.42
N ASN A 609 -23.46 -22.66 -26.27
CA ASN A 609 -22.53 -22.38 -27.37
C ASN A 609 -21.87 -23.68 -27.87
N VAL A 610 -21.57 -24.62 -26.95
CA VAL A 610 -21.02 -25.95 -27.28
C VAL A 610 -22.06 -26.84 -27.94
N VAL A 611 -23.30 -26.83 -27.44
CA VAL A 611 -24.41 -27.54 -28.07
C VAL A 611 -24.65 -27.03 -29.50
N ALA A 612 -24.51 -25.73 -29.75
CA ALA A 612 -24.63 -25.17 -31.08
C ALA A 612 -23.52 -25.65 -32.04
N LEU A 613 -22.29 -25.88 -31.56
CA LEU A 613 -21.19 -26.46 -32.36
C LEU A 613 -21.52 -27.86 -32.87
N THR A 614 -22.20 -28.67 -32.05
CA THR A 614 -22.49 -30.08 -32.31
C THR A 614 -23.76 -30.32 -33.15
N SER A 615 -24.61 -29.30 -33.32
CA SER A 615 -25.80 -29.38 -34.17
C SER A 615 -25.45 -29.75 -35.64
N THR A 616 -26.38 -30.29 -36.44
CA THR A 616 -26.16 -30.57 -37.87
C THR A 616 -26.91 -29.54 -38.75
N GLY A 617 -26.27 -29.01 -39.80
CA GLY A 617 -26.88 -27.93 -40.60
C GLY A 617 -26.26 -27.73 -41.99
N ASN A 618 -27.03 -27.10 -42.89
CA ASN A 618 -26.67 -26.70 -44.25
C ASN A 618 -25.80 -25.41 -44.26
N GLY A 619 -25.27 -25.02 -45.44
CA GLY A 619 -24.18 -24.04 -45.60
C GLY A 619 -24.24 -22.74 -44.76
N GLU A 620 -25.40 -22.09 -44.64
CA GLU A 620 -25.54 -20.89 -43.76
C GLU A 620 -25.39 -21.21 -42.27
N LYS A 621 -25.86 -22.38 -41.83
CA LYS A 621 -25.71 -22.85 -40.44
C LYS A 621 -24.27 -23.25 -40.12
N LYS A 622 -23.48 -23.65 -41.12
CA LYS A 622 -22.04 -23.95 -40.96
C LYS A 622 -21.23 -22.67 -40.71
N ARG A 623 -21.50 -21.60 -41.47
CA ARG A 623 -20.79 -20.31 -41.36
C ARG A 623 -20.93 -19.66 -39.97
N LYS A 624 -22.06 -19.87 -39.30
CA LYS A 624 -22.34 -19.34 -37.96
C LYS A 624 -21.50 -19.95 -36.82
N ARG A 625 -20.74 -21.04 -37.07
CA ARG A 625 -19.85 -21.67 -36.07
C ARG A 625 -18.42 -21.18 -36.12
N LEU A 626 -18.01 -20.61 -37.26
CA LEU A 626 -16.65 -20.10 -37.48
C LEU A 626 -16.20 -19.10 -36.39
N PRO A 627 -17.05 -18.19 -35.86
CA PRO A 627 -16.68 -17.33 -34.74
C PRO A 627 -16.20 -18.06 -33.49
N LEU A 628 -16.81 -19.21 -33.18
CA LEU A 628 -16.53 -19.98 -31.98
C LEU A 628 -15.33 -20.91 -32.19
N ILE A 629 -15.18 -21.48 -33.39
CA ILE A 629 -13.98 -22.26 -33.78
C ILE A 629 -12.73 -21.37 -33.74
N PHE A 630 -12.86 -20.12 -34.21
CA PHE A 630 -11.80 -19.13 -34.08
C PHE A 630 -11.38 -18.94 -32.61
N HIS A 631 -12.36 -18.83 -31.71
CA HIS A 631 -12.10 -18.65 -30.28
C HIS A 631 -11.45 -19.87 -29.63
N VAL A 632 -11.76 -21.09 -30.11
CA VAL A 632 -11.06 -22.32 -29.70
C VAL A 632 -9.58 -22.31 -30.11
N MET A 633 -9.23 -21.67 -31.23
CA MET A 633 -7.85 -21.57 -31.71
C MET A 633 -7.05 -20.42 -31.08
N ASP A 634 -7.71 -19.31 -30.77
CA ASP A 634 -7.13 -18.06 -30.26
C ASP A 634 -6.92 -18.12 -28.74
N ARG A 635 -5.69 -18.42 -28.30
CA ARG A 635 -5.34 -18.49 -26.87
C ARG A 635 -4.82 -17.15 -26.33
N ASP A 636 -4.19 -16.34 -27.18
CA ASP A 636 -3.56 -15.07 -26.78
C ASP A 636 -3.98 -13.88 -27.67
N LYS A 637 -5.10 -13.24 -27.31
CA LYS A 637 -5.45 -11.83 -27.62
C LYS A 637 -6.00 -11.54 -29.05
N GLY A 638 -7.05 -12.24 -29.46
CA GLY A 638 -7.97 -11.76 -30.50
C GLY A 638 -7.52 -12.04 -31.93
N ALA A 639 -6.43 -12.78 -32.12
CA ALA A 639 -5.86 -13.12 -33.42
C ALA A 639 -5.05 -14.42 -33.33
N VAL A 640 -5.26 -15.34 -34.27
CA VAL A 640 -4.57 -16.64 -34.33
C VAL A 640 -3.23 -16.48 -35.05
N ASN A 641 -2.12 -16.84 -34.39
CA ASN A 641 -0.79 -16.84 -34.99
C ASN A 641 -0.38 -18.24 -35.52
N PHE A 642 0.75 -18.31 -36.25
CA PHE A 642 1.24 -19.54 -36.86
C PHE A 642 1.42 -20.67 -35.84
N GLN A 643 1.98 -20.34 -34.67
CA GLN A 643 2.30 -21.32 -33.64
C GLN A 643 1.05 -21.85 -32.94
N GLU A 644 0.04 -21.00 -32.76
CA GLU A 644 -1.28 -21.39 -32.23
C GLU A 644 -2.01 -22.33 -33.20
N LEU A 645 -2.03 -22.00 -34.50
CA LEU A 645 -2.64 -22.85 -35.51
C LEU A 645 -1.95 -24.21 -35.61
N VAL A 646 -0.61 -24.25 -35.60
CA VAL A 646 0.16 -25.50 -35.60
C VAL A 646 -0.21 -26.36 -34.40
N LYS A 647 -0.21 -25.78 -33.19
CA LYS A 647 -0.57 -26.52 -31.96
C LYS A 647 -2.01 -27.03 -31.99
N PHE A 648 -2.94 -26.24 -32.52
CA PHE A 648 -4.32 -26.68 -32.66
C PHE A 648 -4.42 -27.87 -33.64
N ILE A 649 -3.76 -27.81 -34.79
CA ILE A 649 -3.74 -28.92 -35.76
C ILE A 649 -3.03 -30.14 -35.17
N GLU A 650 -1.96 -29.98 -34.40
CA GLU A 650 -1.29 -31.08 -33.67
C GLU A 650 -2.26 -31.78 -32.72
N VAL A 651 -2.96 -31.03 -31.87
CA VAL A 651 -3.94 -31.57 -30.91
C VAL A 651 -5.08 -32.29 -31.61
N VAL A 652 -5.59 -31.71 -32.71
CA VAL A 652 -6.62 -32.34 -33.54
C VAL A 652 -6.09 -33.61 -34.23
N THR A 653 -4.84 -33.63 -34.67
CA THR A 653 -4.21 -34.79 -35.32
C THR A 653 -3.97 -35.93 -34.34
N GLU A 654 -3.47 -35.63 -33.13
CA GLU A 654 -3.34 -36.60 -32.03
C GLU A 654 -4.69 -37.23 -31.67
N LEU A 655 -5.74 -36.40 -31.64
CA LEU A 655 -7.09 -36.84 -31.33
C LEU A 655 -7.67 -37.79 -32.39
N VAL A 656 -7.33 -37.55 -33.66
CA VAL A 656 -7.84 -38.28 -34.84
C VAL A 656 -7.02 -39.53 -35.16
N GLN A 657 -5.70 -39.52 -34.96
CA GLN A 657 -4.78 -40.57 -35.42
C GLN A 657 -3.97 -41.24 -34.29
N GLY A 658 -4.10 -40.77 -33.05
CA GLY A 658 -3.35 -41.23 -31.88
C GLY A 658 -2.00 -40.52 -31.69
N GLU A 659 -1.44 -40.60 -30.47
CA GLU A 659 -0.23 -39.83 -30.07
C GLU A 659 1.01 -40.11 -30.94
N ASN A 660 1.07 -41.25 -31.64
CA ASN A 660 2.21 -41.66 -32.47
C ASN A 660 2.14 -41.19 -33.93
N ALA A 661 1.10 -40.46 -34.33
CA ALA A 661 0.85 -40.07 -35.72
C ALA A 661 1.26 -38.62 -36.06
N VAL A 662 1.82 -37.88 -35.10
CA VAL A 662 2.16 -36.46 -35.27
C VAL A 662 3.46 -36.28 -36.06
N ASP A 663 3.35 -36.05 -37.37
CA ASP A 663 4.45 -35.53 -38.20
C ASP A 663 4.42 -33.99 -38.19
N THR A 664 5.10 -33.40 -37.20
CA THR A 664 5.17 -31.93 -37.03
C THR A 664 5.62 -31.18 -38.31
N PRO A 665 6.62 -31.65 -39.09
CA PRO A 665 6.92 -31.11 -40.42
C PRO A 665 5.73 -31.06 -41.39
N TYR A 666 4.95 -32.13 -41.50
CA TYR A 666 3.76 -32.19 -42.35
C TYR A 666 2.66 -31.23 -41.87
N ILE A 667 2.42 -31.18 -40.55
CA ILE A 667 1.43 -30.28 -39.92
C ILE A 667 1.81 -28.82 -40.12
N ARG A 668 3.09 -28.46 -39.98
CA ARG A 668 3.59 -27.11 -40.29
C ARG A 668 3.36 -26.75 -41.76
N GLY A 669 3.48 -27.72 -42.67
CA GLY A 669 3.16 -27.54 -44.09
C GLY A 669 1.69 -27.19 -44.31
N ILE A 670 0.76 -27.93 -43.68
CA ILE A 670 -0.68 -27.65 -43.75
C ILE A 670 -1.01 -26.28 -43.15
N ALA A 671 -0.49 -25.97 -41.96
CA ALA A 671 -0.72 -24.68 -41.31
C ALA A 671 -0.24 -23.53 -42.20
N LYS A 672 0.94 -23.67 -42.79
CA LYS A 672 1.50 -22.68 -43.72
C LYS A 672 0.61 -22.51 -44.96
N GLN A 673 0.16 -23.61 -45.56
CA GLN A 673 -0.74 -23.56 -46.71
C GLN A 673 -2.09 -22.88 -46.38
N MET A 674 -2.69 -23.18 -45.22
CA MET A 674 -3.94 -22.55 -44.77
C MET A 674 -3.80 -21.04 -44.58
N LEU A 675 -2.63 -20.60 -44.10
CA LEU A 675 -2.36 -19.20 -43.81
C LEU A 675 -1.93 -18.40 -45.06
N GLU A 676 -1.22 -19.03 -45.99
CA GLU A 676 -0.80 -18.43 -47.28
C GLU A 676 -1.97 -18.18 -48.24
N MET A 677 -3.11 -18.83 -48.05
CA MET A 677 -4.35 -18.52 -48.78
C MET A 677 -4.90 -17.13 -48.41
N ASN A 678 -4.46 -16.53 -47.30
CA ASN A 678 -4.87 -15.22 -46.84
C ASN A 678 -3.74 -14.19 -47.03
N THR A 679 -3.88 -13.32 -48.05
CA THR A 679 -2.87 -12.30 -48.38
C THR A 679 -2.61 -11.27 -47.27
N LYS A 680 -3.55 -11.08 -46.33
CA LYS A 680 -3.37 -10.17 -45.19
C LYS A 680 -2.54 -10.79 -44.07
N TYR A 681 -2.71 -12.08 -43.80
CA TYR A 681 -1.90 -12.82 -42.82
C TYR A 681 -0.39 -12.72 -43.12
N VAL A 682 -0.03 -12.76 -44.41
CA VAL A 682 1.37 -12.65 -44.86
C VAL A 682 2.01 -11.31 -44.44
N ASN A 683 1.21 -10.25 -44.25
CA ASN A 683 1.70 -8.91 -43.94
C ASN A 683 1.91 -8.65 -42.44
N ASP A 684 1.08 -9.22 -41.56
CA ASP A 684 1.10 -8.95 -40.12
C ASP A 684 1.36 -10.19 -39.24
N GLY A 685 1.40 -11.39 -39.84
CA GLY A 685 1.63 -12.67 -39.18
C GLY A 685 0.47 -13.12 -38.27
N LYS A 686 -0.72 -12.53 -38.44
CA LYS A 686 -1.88 -12.74 -37.56
C LYS A 686 -3.15 -12.95 -38.37
N LEU A 687 -3.98 -13.92 -37.96
CA LEU A 687 -5.27 -14.17 -38.58
C LEU A 687 -6.36 -13.60 -37.68
N SER A 688 -7.05 -12.55 -38.12
CA SER A 688 -8.17 -11.97 -37.38
C SER A 688 -9.45 -12.80 -37.55
N LYS A 689 -10.42 -12.59 -36.66
CA LYS A 689 -11.71 -13.28 -36.69
C LYS A 689 -12.46 -13.07 -38.00
N GLU A 690 -12.43 -11.85 -38.54
CA GLU A 690 -13.09 -11.51 -39.82
C GLU A 690 -12.43 -12.21 -41.01
N GLU A 691 -11.10 -12.30 -40.98
CA GLU A 691 -10.29 -12.98 -42.00
C GLU A 691 -10.43 -14.49 -41.99
N PHE A 692 -10.72 -15.09 -40.82
CA PHE A 692 -11.01 -16.52 -40.72
C PHE A 692 -12.43 -16.89 -41.21
N ILE A 693 -13.38 -15.97 -41.05
CA ILE A 693 -14.79 -16.19 -41.44
C ILE A 693 -15.02 -16.03 -42.95
N ASN A 694 -14.19 -15.20 -43.61
CA ASN A 694 -14.22 -14.92 -45.04
C ASN A 694 -13.40 -15.93 -45.83
#